data_AF-A0A4R5PLP7-F1
#
_entry.id   AF-A0A4R5PLP7-F1
#
_cell.length_a   1.000
_cell.length_b   1.000
_cell.length_c   1.000
_cell.angle_alpha   90.00
_cell.angle_beta   90.00
_cell.angle_gamma   90.00
#
_symmetry.space_group_name_H-M   'P 1'
#
loop_
_entity.id
_entity.type
_entity.pdbx_description
1 polymer ?
#
loop_
_entity_poly.entity_id
_entity_poly.type
_entity_poly.pdbx_seq_one_letter_code
_entity_poly.pdbx_strand_id
1 'polypeptide(L)'
;MTDERPLIVITGASRGIGAALTQSYAEAGCDVLAISRRPGMVAHRRITGFAADLTTPDDIGRVITHIRSLARPVDVLINNAGVQREMDFSAVPGKKAADPDLLTAEIALNLTAPLMLVQGLAPVMAKPGGAIVNVTSLVSRHPKPSAPVYSASKAGLFSFTQSLRTQFRGSGIAIIEAVPPLVDTGMTVGRGRNKLSASQMAHAIRDGVERGDPVIAGTFPQGPAARQTAAFTGGAYPRAQLTPLVSTIRLRRWTIPRGAKDNWTLPGGRANPLGMKQGDHLFLVDGSGYIFRAYHALPPLTRKSDGLPVGAVAGFCNMLWKLVSEARDTSVGVTPTHFAVIFDYSSKTFRNELYPEYKANRSAPPEDLVPQFSVIREATRAFDLPCIETEGFEADDLIATYARLAREAGGDVTIVSSDKDLMQLVGDKVAMYDSMKDKQIGIPEVIEKWGVPPEKMIDLQALTGDSVDNVPGIPGIGPKTAAQLLEEFGDLDTLLERAGEIKQNKRRENIIEFADKARISRELVKLRDDVPVELGLDSLVMNPLDGPKLISFLKAMEFNTLTRRVGEATSTEVAEVEAATVEVDAPENAHGPDLDKGDMEAAAAGSGKASDANTPFALATRRAEAASGARIDTTGYLTIADIATLKQWCDDARESGVVAFDTETTSLDAMQAELVGFSLALANGSPDAGKLSTRAAYVPIGHISGTGDLLGGGLAEGQIPAREALAEIKALLEDEAVLKIGQNIKYDLLVMRRHGVDIRGYDDTMLMSYVLDAGVGGHGMDPLSERWLGHTPIAYKDVTGTGKSAISFAEVDLPRATAYAAEDADITYRLWHLFKPRLVADGLMTVYERLERPLAAVLARMEEHGISVDRQILSRLSGELAQRAAALEDEIHQIAEEKFNVGSPKQLGDILFGKMGLPGGSKTKSGQWSTSAQVLEDLAAAGHELPRRIVDWRQMTKLKSTYTDALPGYIHPETRRVHTSFAMAATSTGRLSSSEPNLQNIPVRTLEGRKIRTAFIAEPGNVLISADYSQIELRVLAHVADIPQLTQAFADGIDIHAMTASEMFDVPVEGMPSEVRRRAKAINFGIIYGISAFGLANQLGIERSEASDYIKKYFERFPGIRDYMDAAKAQARETGYVETIFGRRAHYPEIRSSNPQVRAFNERAAINAPIQGSAADIIRRAMTRMEQALTDAKLNARMLLQVHDELIFETSKEEAEKAMPVIVSVMENAAMPAVSMKVPLKVDARAAGNWDEAH
;
A
#
# COMPACT_ATOMS: atom_id res chain seq x y z
N MET A 1 54.23 -25.43 -7.47
CA MET A 1 53.38 -24.53 -8.29
C MET A 1 52.77 -25.37 -9.38
N THR A 2 51.45 -25.33 -9.58
CA THR A 2 50.79 -26.01 -10.70
C THR A 2 51.16 -25.34 -12.03
N ASP A 3 51.24 -26.15 -13.09
CA ASP A 3 51.51 -25.72 -14.48
C ASP A 3 50.19 -25.36 -15.18
N GLU A 4 49.39 -24.53 -14.52
CA GLU A 4 48.07 -24.14 -15.00
C GLU A 4 48.17 -23.17 -16.18
N ARG A 5 47.31 -23.43 -17.15
CA ARG A 5 47.30 -22.79 -18.47
C ARG A 5 46.27 -21.68 -18.48
N PRO A 6 46.60 -20.48 -18.97
CA PRO A 6 45.60 -19.44 -19.19
C PRO A 6 44.35 -19.89 -19.96
N LEU A 7 43.19 -19.48 -19.44
CA LEU A 7 41.85 -19.72 -20.00
C LEU A 7 41.35 -18.47 -20.74
N ILE A 8 41.00 -18.64 -22.00
CA ILE A 8 40.52 -17.58 -22.88
C ILE A 8 39.06 -17.86 -23.26
N VAL A 9 38.15 -16.98 -22.86
CA VAL A 9 36.70 -17.10 -23.13
C VAL A 9 36.34 -16.20 -24.30
N ILE A 10 35.80 -16.76 -25.38
CA ILE A 10 35.52 -16.00 -26.63
C ILE A 10 34.07 -16.20 -27.06
N THR A 11 33.33 -15.10 -27.20
CA THR A 11 31.94 -15.13 -27.69
C THR A 11 31.86 -14.91 -29.20
N GLY A 12 30.89 -15.55 -29.85
CA GLY A 12 30.77 -15.54 -31.32
C GLY A 12 31.88 -16.36 -32.01
N ALA A 13 32.45 -17.35 -31.33
CA ALA A 13 33.65 -18.06 -31.73
C ALA A 13 33.53 -18.94 -33.00
N SER A 14 32.34 -19.12 -33.57
CA SER A 14 32.15 -20.05 -34.70
C SER A 14 32.58 -19.52 -36.06
N ARG A 15 32.66 -18.19 -36.27
CA ARG A 15 32.96 -17.58 -37.58
C ARG A 15 33.72 -16.24 -37.46
N GLY A 16 34.35 -15.81 -38.56
CA GLY A 16 34.96 -14.48 -38.67
C GLY A 16 36.07 -14.22 -37.65
N ILE A 17 36.09 -13.02 -37.05
CA ILE A 17 37.09 -12.60 -36.05
C ILE A 17 37.11 -13.56 -34.86
N GLY A 18 35.94 -14.00 -34.38
CA GLY A 18 35.82 -14.94 -33.26
C GLY A 18 36.54 -16.27 -33.52
N ALA A 19 36.27 -16.90 -34.67
CA ALA A 19 36.95 -18.14 -35.06
C ALA A 19 38.47 -17.97 -35.21
N ALA A 20 38.91 -16.87 -35.82
CA ALA A 20 40.32 -16.57 -36.00
C ALA A 20 41.05 -16.31 -34.67
N LEU A 21 40.39 -15.65 -33.70
CA LEU A 21 40.89 -15.50 -32.33
C LEU A 21 40.98 -16.86 -31.62
N THR A 22 39.92 -17.67 -31.71
CA THR A 22 39.86 -19.01 -31.11
C THR A 22 41.00 -19.91 -31.59
N GLN A 23 41.31 -19.88 -32.90
CA GLN A 23 42.47 -20.58 -33.43
C GLN A 23 43.79 -19.96 -32.96
N SER A 24 43.95 -18.63 -33.09
CA SER A 24 45.21 -17.92 -32.78
C SER A 24 45.64 -18.05 -31.30
N TYR A 25 44.70 -18.04 -30.36
CA TYR A 25 44.98 -18.29 -28.94
C TYR A 25 45.29 -19.77 -28.66
N ALA A 26 44.57 -20.70 -29.29
CA ALA A 26 44.79 -22.13 -29.07
C ALA A 26 46.12 -22.63 -29.69
N GLU A 27 46.56 -22.02 -30.79
CA GLU A 27 47.89 -22.23 -31.41
C GLU A 27 49.02 -21.61 -30.58
N ALA A 28 48.81 -20.42 -29.99
CA ALA A 28 49.70 -19.86 -28.96
C ALA A 28 49.75 -20.70 -27.68
N GLY A 29 48.82 -21.64 -27.52
CA GLY A 29 48.80 -22.67 -26.50
C GLY A 29 47.69 -22.53 -25.46
N CYS A 30 46.93 -21.43 -25.46
CA CYS A 30 45.86 -21.21 -24.49
C CYS A 30 44.79 -22.31 -24.53
N ASP A 31 44.16 -22.58 -23.38
CA ASP A 31 42.90 -23.30 -23.36
C ASP A 31 41.80 -22.29 -23.69
N VAL A 32 40.94 -22.60 -24.66
CA VAL A 32 39.96 -21.64 -25.20
C VAL A 32 38.54 -22.17 -25.09
N LEU A 33 37.67 -21.43 -24.39
CA LEU A 33 36.24 -21.70 -24.35
C LEU A 33 35.54 -20.91 -25.47
N ALA A 34 35.13 -21.64 -26.50
CA ALA A 34 34.53 -21.11 -27.73
C ALA A 34 33.00 -21.11 -27.64
N ILE A 35 32.42 -19.96 -27.24
CA ILE A 35 30.98 -19.79 -27.02
C ILE A 35 30.30 -19.36 -28.32
N SER A 36 29.35 -20.16 -28.79
CA SER A 36 28.44 -19.80 -29.89
C SER A 36 27.29 -20.81 -30.03
N ARG A 37 26.30 -20.49 -30.87
CA ARG A 37 25.16 -21.39 -31.19
C ARG A 37 25.53 -22.67 -31.93
N ARG A 38 26.73 -22.73 -32.51
CA ARG A 38 27.29 -23.89 -33.23
C ARG A 38 28.79 -23.95 -32.97
N PRO A 39 29.21 -24.38 -31.76
CA PRO A 39 30.62 -24.45 -31.41
C PRO A 39 31.30 -25.61 -32.15
N GLY A 40 32.64 -25.68 -32.09
CA GLY A 40 33.40 -26.76 -32.74
C GLY A 40 33.69 -26.58 -34.24
N MET A 41 33.31 -25.45 -34.85
CA MET A 41 33.70 -25.13 -36.25
C MET A 41 35.22 -24.94 -36.45
N VAL A 42 36.00 -24.81 -35.36
CA VAL A 42 37.48 -24.78 -35.36
C VAL A 42 37.98 -25.97 -34.57
N ALA A 43 38.58 -26.95 -35.25
CA ALA A 43 39.01 -28.20 -34.64
C ALA A 43 40.45 -28.13 -34.12
N HIS A 44 40.61 -27.88 -32.82
CA HIS A 44 41.91 -28.02 -32.14
C HIS A 44 41.74 -28.51 -30.70
N ARG A 45 42.64 -29.38 -30.24
CA ARG A 45 42.60 -30.08 -28.94
C ARG A 45 42.66 -29.21 -27.67
N ARG A 46 42.73 -27.88 -27.81
CA ARG A 46 42.67 -26.91 -26.70
C ARG A 46 41.44 -25.99 -26.79
N ILE A 47 40.52 -26.27 -27.72
CA ILE A 47 39.25 -25.54 -27.88
C ILE A 47 38.13 -26.39 -27.29
N THR A 48 37.56 -25.93 -26.18
CA THR A 48 36.30 -26.48 -25.64
C THR A 48 35.15 -25.67 -26.23
N GLY A 49 34.21 -26.36 -26.88
CA GLY A 49 33.03 -25.73 -27.46
C GLY A 49 31.90 -25.59 -26.44
N PHE A 50 31.28 -24.41 -26.33
CA PHE A 50 30.07 -24.22 -25.53
C PHE A 50 28.90 -23.72 -26.39
N ALA A 51 27.76 -24.40 -26.30
CA ALA A 51 26.58 -24.15 -27.12
C ALA A 51 25.62 -23.19 -26.40
N ALA A 52 25.55 -21.95 -26.88
CA ALA A 52 24.70 -20.90 -26.30
C ALA A 52 24.21 -19.89 -27.35
N ASP A 53 22.94 -19.48 -27.26
CA ASP A 53 22.42 -18.28 -27.90
C ASP A 53 22.45 -17.08 -26.95
N LEU A 54 23.44 -16.22 -27.13
CA LEU A 54 23.66 -15.01 -26.32
C LEU A 54 22.63 -13.89 -26.62
N THR A 55 21.45 -14.22 -27.15
CA THR A 55 20.27 -13.34 -27.09
C THR A 55 19.39 -13.60 -25.87
N THR A 56 19.47 -14.78 -25.22
CA THR A 56 18.63 -15.09 -24.05
C THR A 56 19.40 -14.95 -22.72
N PRO A 57 18.76 -14.45 -21.65
CA PRO A 57 19.37 -14.37 -20.31
C PRO A 57 19.85 -15.73 -19.81
N ASP A 58 19.08 -16.79 -20.03
CA ASP A 58 19.34 -18.11 -19.48
C ASP A 58 20.60 -18.73 -20.07
N ASP A 59 20.85 -18.60 -21.38
CA ASP A 59 22.06 -19.11 -22.02
C ASP A 59 23.31 -18.34 -21.60
N ILE A 60 23.18 -17.05 -21.30
CA ILE A 60 24.23 -16.25 -20.66
C ILE A 60 24.48 -16.78 -19.22
N GLY A 61 23.42 -17.12 -18.48
CA GLY A 61 23.48 -17.78 -17.19
C GLY A 61 24.17 -19.15 -17.25
N ARG A 62 23.81 -20.01 -18.20
CA ARG A 62 24.43 -21.33 -18.45
C ARG A 62 25.92 -21.19 -18.77
N VAL A 63 26.31 -20.19 -19.56
CA VAL A 63 27.71 -19.83 -19.82
C VAL A 63 28.45 -19.41 -18.54
N ILE A 64 27.87 -18.51 -17.74
CA ILE A 64 28.48 -18.01 -16.50
C ILE A 64 28.65 -19.13 -15.48
N THR A 65 27.60 -19.93 -15.25
CA THR A 65 27.61 -21.07 -14.34
C THR A 65 28.61 -22.13 -14.79
N HIS A 66 28.68 -22.46 -16.09
CA HIS A 66 29.68 -23.38 -16.61
C HIS A 66 31.11 -22.86 -16.37
N ILE A 67 31.41 -21.61 -16.70
CA ILE A 67 32.74 -21.03 -16.49
C ILE A 67 33.12 -21.02 -15.01
N ARG A 68 32.19 -20.67 -14.11
CA ARG A 68 32.40 -20.74 -12.65
C ARG A 68 32.67 -22.18 -12.19
N SER A 69 31.97 -23.17 -12.74
CA SER A 69 32.16 -24.60 -12.41
C SER A 69 33.50 -25.18 -12.88
N LEU A 70 34.24 -24.50 -13.77
CA LEU A 70 35.59 -24.92 -14.15
C LEU A 70 36.64 -24.73 -13.03
N ALA A 71 36.27 -24.06 -11.92
CA ALA A 71 37.10 -23.84 -10.73
C ALA A 71 38.49 -23.21 -10.98
N ARG A 72 38.68 -22.59 -12.14
CA ARG A 72 39.91 -21.93 -12.61
C ARG A 72 39.61 -20.48 -13.02
N PRO A 73 40.55 -19.54 -12.87
CA PRO A 73 40.34 -18.16 -13.26
C PRO A 73 40.20 -18.01 -14.78
N VAL A 74 39.51 -16.94 -15.22
CA VAL A 74 39.47 -16.51 -16.61
C VAL A 74 40.53 -15.45 -16.84
N ASP A 75 41.53 -15.74 -17.67
CA ASP A 75 42.61 -14.80 -17.98
C ASP A 75 42.15 -13.73 -18.97
N VAL A 76 41.41 -14.10 -20.02
CA VAL A 76 40.87 -13.13 -20.98
C VAL A 76 39.43 -13.45 -21.36
N LEU A 77 38.53 -12.48 -21.21
CA LEU A 77 37.17 -12.50 -21.75
C LEU A 77 37.11 -11.63 -23.00
N ILE A 78 36.74 -12.20 -24.15
CA ILE A 78 36.58 -11.48 -25.41
C ILE A 78 35.10 -11.46 -25.82
N ASN A 79 34.46 -10.31 -25.62
CA ASN A 79 33.10 -10.01 -26.04
C ASN A 79 33.09 -9.62 -27.53
N ASN A 80 33.15 -10.65 -28.39
CA ASN A 80 33.18 -10.54 -29.85
C ASN A 80 31.83 -10.84 -30.52
N ALA A 81 30.86 -11.42 -29.80
CA ALA A 81 29.51 -11.65 -30.33
C ALA A 81 28.84 -10.35 -30.83
N GLY A 82 28.02 -10.50 -31.88
CA GLY A 82 27.27 -9.40 -32.48
C GLY A 82 26.64 -9.77 -33.82
N VAL A 83 25.64 -8.97 -34.21
CA VAL A 83 24.93 -9.08 -35.49
C VAL A 83 24.64 -7.68 -36.02
N GLN A 84 24.73 -7.49 -37.34
CA GLN A 84 24.33 -6.24 -38.01
C GLN A 84 23.30 -6.56 -39.10
N ARG A 85 22.04 -6.24 -38.83
CA ARG A 85 20.95 -6.24 -39.80
C ARG A 85 20.89 -4.88 -40.49
N GLU A 86 20.30 -4.84 -41.68
CA GLU A 86 19.86 -3.57 -42.27
C GLU A 86 18.36 -3.46 -42.06
N MET A 87 17.95 -2.37 -41.41
CA MET A 87 16.58 -2.12 -40.95
C MET A 87 16.21 -0.73 -41.43
N ASP A 88 15.07 -0.61 -42.10
CA ASP A 88 14.60 0.65 -42.64
C ASP A 88 13.44 1.19 -41.82
N PHE A 89 13.67 2.30 -41.13
CA PHE A 89 12.70 2.99 -40.28
C PHE A 89 12.02 4.16 -41.02
N SER A 90 12.30 4.38 -42.31
CA SER A 90 11.75 5.50 -43.08
C SER A 90 10.33 5.28 -43.62
N ALA A 91 9.72 4.13 -43.33
CA ALA A 91 8.36 3.75 -43.76
C ALA A 91 8.08 3.85 -45.28
N VAL A 92 9.12 3.89 -46.12
CA VAL A 92 8.98 4.03 -47.58
C VAL A 92 8.23 2.84 -48.19
N PRO A 93 7.12 3.06 -48.93
CA PRO A 93 6.33 2.00 -49.53
C PRO A 93 7.15 1.04 -50.39
N GLY A 94 6.85 -0.26 -50.27
CA GLY A 94 7.54 -1.34 -50.99
C GLY A 94 8.79 -1.91 -50.31
N LYS A 95 9.23 -1.35 -49.18
CA LYS A 95 10.22 -1.98 -48.30
C LYS A 95 9.53 -2.66 -47.10
N LYS A 96 10.13 -3.74 -46.59
CA LYS A 96 9.71 -4.32 -45.30
C LYS A 96 10.07 -3.36 -44.17
N ALA A 97 9.11 -3.11 -43.28
CA ALA A 97 9.32 -2.37 -42.05
C ALA A 97 10.31 -3.09 -41.11
N ALA A 98 10.87 -2.34 -40.15
CA ALA A 98 11.73 -2.91 -39.12
C ALA A 98 10.93 -3.82 -38.17
N ASP A 99 11.43 -5.04 -38.01
CA ASP A 99 10.86 -6.11 -37.20
C ASP A 99 11.26 -5.92 -35.70
N PRO A 100 10.30 -5.84 -34.76
CA PRO A 100 10.58 -5.59 -33.34
C PRO A 100 11.43 -6.68 -32.65
N ASP A 101 11.24 -7.94 -33.02
CA ASP A 101 11.95 -9.07 -32.41
C ASP A 101 13.39 -9.12 -32.94
N LEU A 102 13.56 -8.83 -34.24
CA LEU A 102 14.88 -8.68 -34.84
C LEU A 102 15.63 -7.45 -34.29
N LEU A 103 14.94 -6.38 -33.88
CA LEU A 103 15.53 -5.24 -33.16
C LEU A 103 15.99 -5.65 -31.75
N THR A 104 15.09 -6.27 -30.98
CA THR A 104 15.35 -6.69 -29.60
C THR A 104 16.52 -7.67 -29.53
N ALA A 105 16.52 -8.69 -30.40
CA ALA A 105 17.63 -9.64 -30.49
C ALA A 105 18.96 -9.02 -30.96
N GLU A 106 18.93 -7.95 -31.76
CA GLU A 106 20.17 -7.24 -32.16
C GLU A 106 20.75 -6.41 -31.01
N ILE A 107 19.92 -5.78 -30.18
CA ILE A 107 20.36 -5.06 -28.97
C ILE A 107 20.87 -6.06 -27.93
N ALA A 108 20.14 -7.14 -27.67
CA ALA A 108 20.50 -8.19 -26.72
C ALA A 108 21.91 -8.75 -27.00
N LEU A 109 22.18 -9.15 -28.25
CA LEU A 109 23.46 -9.75 -28.62
C LEU A 109 24.62 -8.75 -28.67
N ASN A 110 24.39 -7.50 -29.11
CA ASN A 110 25.46 -6.51 -29.28
C ASN A 110 25.82 -5.76 -28.00
N LEU A 111 24.91 -5.68 -27.03
CA LEU A 111 25.05 -4.85 -25.82
C LEU A 111 24.75 -5.63 -24.53
N THR A 112 23.53 -6.17 -24.38
CA THR A 112 23.08 -6.77 -23.10
C THR A 112 23.92 -7.97 -22.70
N ALA A 113 24.25 -8.86 -23.64
CA ALA A 113 25.08 -10.03 -23.36
C ALA A 113 26.51 -9.67 -22.90
N PRO A 114 27.26 -8.77 -23.56
CA PRO A 114 28.49 -8.21 -23.01
C PRO A 114 28.37 -7.63 -21.58
N LEU A 115 27.27 -6.92 -21.25
CA LEU A 115 27.03 -6.40 -19.91
C LEU A 115 26.90 -7.54 -18.88
N MET A 116 25.99 -8.48 -19.12
CA MET A 116 25.72 -9.61 -18.23
C MET A 116 26.92 -10.54 -18.06
N LEU A 117 27.68 -10.81 -19.15
CA LEU A 117 28.89 -11.61 -19.09
C LEU A 117 30.00 -10.94 -18.27
N VAL A 118 30.17 -9.61 -18.38
CA VAL A 118 31.13 -8.88 -17.53
C VAL A 118 30.71 -8.92 -16.06
N GLN A 119 29.43 -8.69 -15.76
CA GLN A 119 28.89 -8.78 -14.39
C GLN A 119 29.07 -10.18 -13.80
N GLY A 120 28.73 -11.23 -14.56
CA GLY A 120 28.81 -12.62 -14.13
C GLY A 120 30.24 -13.16 -13.96
N LEU A 121 31.19 -12.70 -14.78
CA LEU A 121 32.55 -13.23 -14.84
C LEU A 121 33.60 -12.39 -14.10
N ALA A 122 33.35 -11.09 -13.83
CA ALA A 122 34.26 -10.23 -13.05
C ALA A 122 34.73 -10.80 -11.68
N PRO A 123 33.95 -11.62 -10.95
CA PRO A 123 34.43 -12.31 -9.75
C PRO A 123 35.51 -13.36 -10.03
N VAL A 124 35.46 -14.05 -11.18
CA VAL A 124 36.36 -15.16 -11.55
C VAL A 124 37.45 -14.77 -12.58
N MET A 125 37.55 -13.50 -12.97
CA MET A 125 38.67 -12.99 -13.77
C MET A 125 40.00 -13.06 -13.00
N ALA A 126 41.07 -13.45 -13.69
CA ALA A 126 42.43 -13.53 -13.13
C ALA A 126 42.94 -12.16 -12.65
N LYS A 127 43.56 -12.13 -11.46
CA LYS A 127 44.08 -10.90 -10.82
C LYS A 127 45.43 -11.16 -10.14
N PRO A 128 46.44 -10.29 -10.29
CA PRO A 128 46.55 -9.23 -11.29
C PRO A 128 46.96 -9.79 -12.66
N GLY A 129 46.39 -9.26 -13.75
CA GLY A 129 46.83 -9.55 -15.12
C GLY A 129 45.74 -10.01 -16.09
N GLY A 130 44.52 -10.27 -15.64
CA GLY A 130 43.41 -10.63 -16.54
C GLY A 130 42.91 -9.45 -17.39
N ALA A 131 42.22 -9.73 -18.49
CA ALA A 131 41.72 -8.72 -19.42
C ALA A 131 40.27 -8.96 -19.87
N ILE A 132 39.51 -7.88 -20.04
CA ILE A 132 38.18 -7.88 -20.66
C ILE A 132 38.29 -7.05 -21.95
N VAL A 133 38.00 -7.69 -23.08
CA VAL A 133 38.10 -7.12 -24.43
C VAL A 133 36.69 -6.98 -25.01
N ASN A 134 36.19 -5.75 -25.12
CA ASN A 134 34.92 -5.48 -25.78
C ASN A 134 35.16 -5.12 -27.26
N VAL A 135 34.59 -5.90 -28.18
CA VAL A 135 34.66 -5.62 -29.63
C VAL A 135 33.51 -4.69 -30.01
N THR A 136 33.86 -3.41 -30.19
CA THR A 136 32.93 -2.37 -30.63
C THR A 136 32.84 -2.38 -32.16
N SER A 137 32.95 -1.24 -32.81
CA SER A 137 33.11 -1.08 -34.27
C SER A 137 33.43 0.39 -34.56
N LEU A 138 33.98 0.71 -35.72
CA LEU A 138 34.12 2.10 -36.16
C LEU A 138 32.77 2.86 -36.14
N VAL A 139 31.64 2.17 -36.39
CA VAL A 139 30.30 2.78 -36.36
C VAL A 139 29.77 3.10 -34.97
N SER A 140 30.46 2.71 -33.90
CA SER A 140 30.18 3.17 -32.52
C SER A 140 30.40 4.68 -32.34
N ARG A 141 31.18 5.30 -33.23
CA ARG A 141 31.54 6.72 -33.25
C ARG A 141 31.02 7.44 -34.50
N HIS A 142 30.80 6.70 -35.59
CA HIS A 142 30.29 7.21 -36.87
C HIS A 142 29.08 6.37 -37.33
N PRO A 143 27.86 6.69 -36.87
CA PRO A 143 26.69 5.84 -37.11
C PRO A 143 26.39 5.71 -38.61
N LYS A 144 26.02 4.50 -39.04
CA LYS A 144 25.69 4.20 -40.44
C LYS A 144 24.16 4.26 -40.65
N PRO A 145 23.64 5.13 -41.54
CA PRO A 145 22.19 5.28 -41.72
C PRO A 145 21.42 4.00 -42.07
N SER A 146 22.01 3.04 -42.79
CA SER A 146 21.34 1.77 -43.13
C SER A 146 21.43 0.68 -42.04
N ALA A 147 22.02 0.99 -40.88
CA ALA A 147 22.09 0.09 -39.73
C ALA A 147 22.08 0.89 -38.41
N PRO A 148 20.97 1.59 -38.08
CA PRO A 148 20.90 2.46 -36.92
C PRO A 148 20.96 1.68 -35.60
N VAL A 149 20.27 0.53 -35.49
CA VAL A 149 20.27 -0.33 -34.29
C VAL A 149 21.67 -0.86 -33.98
N TYR A 150 22.40 -1.34 -34.99
CA TYR A 150 23.81 -1.74 -34.83
C TYR A 150 24.70 -0.59 -34.38
N SER A 151 24.49 0.61 -34.94
CA SER A 151 25.27 1.80 -34.60
C SER A 151 25.02 2.21 -33.14
N ALA A 152 23.76 2.25 -32.71
CA ALA A 152 23.35 2.59 -31.34
C ALA A 152 23.85 1.56 -30.30
N SER A 153 23.64 0.26 -30.55
CA SER A 153 24.07 -0.80 -29.62
C SER A 153 25.60 -0.88 -29.49
N LYS A 154 26.36 -0.70 -30.57
CA LYS A 154 27.83 -0.62 -30.49
C LYS A 154 28.34 0.71 -29.91
N ALA A 155 27.59 1.81 -30.01
CA ALA A 155 27.87 3.04 -29.26
C ALA A 155 27.63 2.88 -27.74
N GLY A 156 26.55 2.20 -27.36
CA GLY A 156 26.31 1.78 -25.97
C GLY A 156 27.45 0.92 -25.41
N LEU A 157 27.93 -0.05 -26.19
CA LEU A 157 29.05 -0.91 -25.78
C LEU A 157 30.36 -0.13 -25.63
N PHE A 158 30.61 0.86 -26.50
CA PHE A 158 31.75 1.78 -26.35
C PHE A 158 31.65 2.59 -25.04
N SER A 159 30.49 3.17 -24.74
CA SER A 159 30.24 3.93 -23.51
C SER A 159 30.44 3.08 -22.26
N PHE A 160 29.82 1.89 -22.21
CA PHE A 160 30.01 0.91 -21.14
C PHE A 160 31.50 0.56 -20.94
N THR A 161 32.26 0.39 -22.03
CA THR A 161 33.71 0.12 -21.97
C THR A 161 34.51 1.28 -21.37
N GLN A 162 34.06 2.54 -21.52
CA GLN A 162 34.71 3.68 -20.83
C GLN A 162 34.38 3.71 -19.34
N SER A 163 33.12 3.45 -18.98
CA SER A 163 32.69 3.37 -17.57
C SER A 163 33.42 2.25 -16.82
N LEU A 164 33.53 1.06 -17.44
CA LEU A 164 34.29 -0.07 -16.89
C LEU A 164 35.77 0.27 -16.63
N ARG A 165 36.45 1.03 -17.52
CA ARG A 165 37.85 1.47 -17.28
C ARG A 165 38.02 2.30 -16.01
N THR A 166 36.98 3.03 -15.60
CA THR A 166 36.99 3.80 -14.35
C THR A 166 36.64 2.90 -13.16
N GLN A 167 35.61 2.06 -13.29
CA GLN A 167 35.16 1.15 -12.22
C GLN A 167 36.20 0.09 -11.85
N PHE A 168 36.94 -0.44 -12.83
CA PHE A 168 37.97 -1.47 -12.64
C PHE A 168 39.37 -0.88 -12.43
N ARG A 169 39.51 0.45 -12.27
CA ARG A 169 40.79 1.11 -12.00
C ARG A 169 41.39 0.61 -10.69
N GLY A 170 42.54 -0.05 -10.77
CA GLY A 170 43.23 -0.65 -9.62
C GLY A 170 42.82 -2.10 -9.29
N SER A 171 41.83 -2.67 -9.99
CA SER A 171 41.35 -4.05 -9.76
C SER A 171 42.31 -5.17 -10.20
N GLY A 172 43.39 -4.82 -10.91
CA GLY A 172 44.29 -5.77 -11.57
C GLY A 172 43.77 -6.34 -12.89
N ILE A 173 42.61 -5.90 -13.38
CA ILE A 173 42.03 -6.27 -14.69
C ILE A 173 42.21 -5.14 -15.71
N ALA A 174 42.66 -5.46 -16.92
CA ALA A 174 42.70 -4.53 -18.05
C ALA A 174 41.37 -4.48 -18.82
N ILE A 175 40.84 -3.27 -19.08
CA ILE A 175 39.59 -3.07 -19.85
C ILE A 175 39.94 -2.49 -21.24
N ILE A 176 39.92 -3.36 -22.25
CA ILE A 176 40.43 -3.12 -23.60
C ILE A 176 39.28 -2.95 -24.58
N GLU A 177 39.41 -1.99 -25.50
CA GLU A 177 38.46 -1.82 -26.61
C GLU A 177 39.12 -2.27 -27.93
N ALA A 178 38.51 -3.23 -28.61
CA ALA A 178 38.87 -3.59 -29.98
C ALA A 178 37.93 -2.88 -30.96
N VAL A 179 38.50 -2.03 -31.83
CA VAL A 179 37.78 -1.25 -32.84
C VAL A 179 38.12 -1.81 -34.24
N PRO A 180 37.40 -2.85 -34.70
CA PRO A 180 37.62 -3.39 -36.03
C PRO A 180 37.19 -2.39 -37.13
N PRO A 181 37.99 -2.25 -38.21
CA PRO A 181 37.58 -1.56 -39.43
C PRO A 181 36.66 -2.47 -40.25
N LEU A 182 36.58 -2.28 -41.57
CA LEU A 182 35.91 -3.25 -42.45
C LEU A 182 36.75 -4.54 -42.54
N VAL A 183 36.35 -5.57 -41.79
CA VAL A 183 37.00 -6.89 -41.75
C VAL A 183 36.21 -7.89 -42.60
N ASP A 184 36.89 -8.71 -43.39
CA ASP A 184 36.25 -9.71 -44.25
C ASP A 184 35.68 -10.88 -43.44
N THR A 185 34.35 -10.93 -43.38
CA THR A 185 33.56 -11.83 -42.56
C THR A 185 32.18 -12.03 -43.19
N GLY A 186 31.40 -13.00 -42.71
CA GLY A 186 30.00 -13.20 -43.12
C GLY A 186 29.11 -11.95 -42.99
N MET A 187 29.44 -11.02 -42.09
CA MET A 187 28.70 -9.76 -41.87
C MET A 187 29.01 -8.67 -42.91
N THR A 188 30.09 -8.83 -43.69
CA THR A 188 30.56 -7.82 -44.66
C THR A 188 30.59 -8.33 -46.10
N VAL A 189 30.10 -9.53 -46.40
CA VAL A 189 30.04 -10.08 -47.77
C VAL A 189 29.36 -9.07 -48.72
N GLY A 190 29.95 -8.86 -49.91
CA GLY A 190 29.50 -7.86 -50.89
C GLY A 190 29.78 -6.39 -50.54
N ARG A 191 30.18 -6.05 -49.31
CA ARG A 191 30.37 -4.66 -48.87
C ARG A 191 31.83 -4.20 -49.00
N GLY A 192 32.05 -3.25 -49.92
CA GLY A 192 33.31 -2.49 -50.04
C GLY A 192 34.46 -3.22 -50.74
N ARG A 193 35.39 -2.42 -51.27
CA ARG A 193 36.72 -2.87 -51.74
C ARG A 193 37.77 -2.38 -50.74
N ASN A 194 38.79 -3.18 -50.49
CA ASN A 194 39.74 -3.08 -49.36
C ASN A 194 39.09 -3.45 -48.01
N LYS A 195 39.49 -4.61 -47.47
CA LYS A 195 39.13 -5.10 -46.13
C LYS A 195 40.37 -5.66 -45.45
N LEU A 196 40.38 -5.66 -44.12
CA LEU A 196 41.34 -6.45 -43.35
C LEU A 196 40.86 -7.91 -43.27
N SER A 197 41.75 -8.91 -43.28
CA SER A 197 41.32 -10.30 -43.05
C SER A 197 40.97 -10.54 -41.57
N ALA A 198 40.07 -11.50 -41.31
CA ALA A 198 39.73 -11.89 -39.94
C ALA A 198 40.95 -12.37 -39.13
N SER A 199 41.92 -13.05 -39.77
CA SER A 199 43.17 -13.47 -39.13
C SER A 199 44.06 -12.29 -38.74
N GLN A 200 44.22 -11.28 -39.61
CA GLN A 200 44.97 -10.06 -39.27
C GLN A 200 44.33 -9.30 -38.10
N MET A 201 43.00 -9.20 -38.03
CA MET A 201 42.34 -8.58 -36.90
C MET A 201 42.51 -9.40 -35.61
N ALA A 202 42.42 -10.73 -35.67
CA ALA A 202 42.63 -11.60 -34.53
C ALA A 202 44.05 -11.49 -33.95
N HIS A 203 45.08 -11.47 -34.80
CA HIS A 203 46.46 -11.24 -34.39
C HIS A 203 46.63 -9.84 -33.77
N ALA A 204 46.11 -8.79 -34.40
CA ALA A 204 46.18 -7.43 -33.83
C ALA A 204 45.52 -7.31 -32.44
N ILE A 205 44.41 -8.01 -32.21
CA ILE A 205 43.73 -8.09 -30.91
C ILE A 205 44.59 -8.85 -29.90
N ARG A 206 45.04 -10.08 -30.22
CA ARG A 206 45.87 -10.90 -29.31
C ARG A 206 47.14 -10.16 -28.92
N ASP A 207 47.90 -9.69 -29.90
CA ASP A 207 49.19 -9.04 -29.68
C ASP A 207 49.03 -7.70 -28.93
N GLY A 208 47.88 -7.02 -29.06
CA GLY A 208 47.54 -5.82 -28.29
C GLY A 208 47.12 -6.12 -26.85
N VAL A 209 46.41 -7.22 -26.61
CA VAL A 209 46.13 -7.72 -25.25
C VAL A 209 47.44 -8.10 -24.54
N GLU A 210 48.37 -8.77 -25.21
CA GLU A 210 49.69 -9.10 -24.67
C GLU A 210 50.54 -7.86 -24.35
N ARG A 211 50.37 -6.75 -25.07
CA ARG A 211 51.00 -5.44 -24.75
C ARG A 211 50.27 -4.63 -23.68
N GLY A 212 49.01 -4.98 -23.36
CA GLY A 212 48.14 -4.15 -22.52
C GLY A 212 47.66 -2.87 -23.21
N ASP A 213 47.58 -2.84 -24.55
CA ASP A 213 47.10 -1.70 -25.31
C ASP A 213 45.62 -1.40 -24.93
N PRO A 214 45.27 -0.20 -24.46
CA PRO A 214 43.90 0.08 -24.03
C PRO A 214 42.91 0.08 -25.20
N VAL A 215 43.33 0.55 -26.38
CA VAL A 215 42.52 0.59 -27.61
C VAL A 215 43.29 -0.04 -28.75
N ILE A 216 42.67 -1.02 -29.41
CA ILE A 216 43.25 -1.77 -30.53
C ILE A 216 42.46 -1.46 -31.80
N ALA A 217 43.03 -0.66 -32.70
CA ALA A 217 42.43 -0.31 -33.99
C ALA A 217 43.16 -1.01 -35.15
N GLY A 218 42.41 -1.66 -36.04
CA GLY A 218 42.99 -2.33 -37.21
C GLY A 218 43.48 -1.35 -38.27
N THR A 219 44.79 -1.29 -38.51
CA THR A 219 45.40 -0.43 -39.54
C THR A 219 45.46 -1.12 -40.91
N PHE A 220 45.24 -0.34 -41.97
CA PHE A 220 45.38 -0.83 -43.35
C PHE A 220 46.83 -0.70 -43.84
N PRO A 221 47.39 -1.72 -44.53
CA PRO A 221 48.72 -1.62 -45.14
C PRO A 221 48.68 -0.70 -46.37
N GLN A 222 49.21 0.52 -46.20
CA GLN A 222 49.45 1.55 -47.23
C GLN A 222 48.27 1.94 -48.14
N GLY A 223 47.69 3.12 -47.89
CA GLY A 223 46.68 3.73 -48.76
C GLY A 223 45.98 4.92 -48.10
N PRO A 224 45.07 5.63 -48.81
CA PRO A 224 44.38 6.80 -48.25
C PRO A 224 43.57 6.49 -46.97
N ALA A 225 43.09 5.26 -46.81
CA ALA A 225 42.41 4.80 -45.59
C ALA A 225 43.30 4.85 -44.33
N ALA A 226 44.63 4.75 -44.47
CA ALA A 226 45.56 4.83 -43.34
C ALA A 226 45.61 6.24 -42.70
N ARG A 227 45.33 7.31 -43.47
CA ARG A 227 45.23 8.67 -42.93
C ARG A 227 44.03 8.85 -42.02
N GLN A 228 42.91 8.17 -42.30
CA GLN A 228 41.76 8.17 -41.39
C GLN A 228 42.11 7.41 -40.09
N THR A 229 42.77 6.26 -40.16
CA THR A 229 43.13 5.48 -38.96
C THR A 229 44.07 6.25 -38.02
N ALA A 230 45.02 7.02 -38.56
CA ALA A 230 45.91 7.88 -37.78
C ALA A 230 45.19 9.05 -37.08
N ALA A 231 44.08 9.55 -37.63
CA ALA A 231 43.28 10.60 -36.96
C ALA A 231 42.59 10.07 -35.70
N PHE A 232 42.14 8.81 -35.69
CA PHE A 232 41.47 8.20 -34.53
C PHE A 232 42.41 8.01 -33.32
N THR A 233 43.70 7.80 -33.53
CA THR A 233 44.68 7.71 -32.44
C THR A 233 45.26 9.07 -32.02
N GLY A 234 45.10 10.11 -32.84
CA GLY A 234 45.52 11.49 -32.54
C GLY A 234 44.56 12.30 -31.66
N GLY A 235 43.34 11.82 -31.44
CA GLY A 235 42.28 12.50 -30.69
C GLY A 235 42.47 12.56 -29.17
N ALA A 236 43.51 13.26 -28.72
CA ALA A 236 43.66 13.88 -27.39
C ALA A 236 43.07 13.14 -26.16
N TYR A 237 43.45 11.87 -25.92
CA TYR A 237 43.38 11.32 -24.57
C TYR A 237 44.56 11.89 -23.74
N PRO A 238 44.32 12.57 -22.61
CA PRO A 238 45.39 13.22 -21.85
C PRO A 238 46.31 12.17 -21.21
N ARG A 239 47.59 12.20 -21.61
CA ARG A 239 48.61 11.19 -21.25
C ARG A 239 49.20 11.39 -19.83
N ALA A 240 48.42 11.94 -18.91
CA ALA A 240 48.85 12.39 -17.58
C ALA A 240 48.02 11.73 -16.46
N GLN A 241 48.66 11.50 -15.32
CA GLN A 241 48.05 10.93 -14.09
C GLN A 241 47.53 9.47 -14.19
N LEU A 242 48.14 8.64 -15.04
CA LEU A 242 48.17 7.18 -14.81
C LEU A 242 49.61 6.74 -14.56
N THR A 243 49.94 6.60 -13.27
CA THR A 243 51.20 6.02 -12.78
C THR A 243 51.37 4.60 -13.34
N PRO A 244 52.58 4.17 -13.78
CA PRO A 244 52.76 2.90 -14.49
C PRO A 244 52.60 1.66 -13.57
N LEU A 245 51.35 1.28 -13.34
CA LEU A 245 50.93 0.05 -12.62
C LEU A 245 51.07 -1.22 -13.50
N VAL A 246 51.98 -1.19 -14.48
CA VAL A 246 52.20 -2.24 -15.49
C VAL A 246 53.67 -2.67 -15.48
N SER A 247 54.15 -3.08 -14.31
CA SER A 247 55.46 -3.75 -14.13
C SER A 247 55.32 -5.23 -13.74
N THR A 248 54.12 -5.65 -13.32
CA THR A 248 53.85 -6.98 -12.75
C THR A 248 53.27 -7.99 -13.75
N ILE A 249 52.75 -7.55 -14.91
CA ILE A 249 52.24 -8.45 -15.96
C ILE A 249 53.41 -9.06 -16.74
N ARG A 250 54.15 -9.97 -16.08
CA ARG A 250 54.94 -11.00 -16.77
C ARG A 250 54.06 -12.23 -16.91
N LEU A 251 53.28 -12.28 -18.00
CA LEU A 251 52.67 -13.52 -18.47
C LEU A 251 53.74 -14.62 -18.50
N ARG A 252 53.47 -15.76 -17.87
CA ARG A 252 54.45 -16.86 -17.76
C ARG A 252 54.80 -17.35 -19.16
N ARG A 253 56.10 -17.47 -19.46
CA ARG A 253 56.57 -18.09 -20.72
C ARG A 253 56.14 -19.55 -20.74
N TRP A 254 55.41 -19.92 -21.79
CA TRP A 254 54.90 -21.28 -22.00
C TRP A 254 55.97 -22.22 -22.57
N THR A 255 56.01 -23.46 -22.06
CA THR A 255 56.78 -24.59 -22.65
C THR A 255 56.04 -25.91 -22.40
N ILE A 256 56.25 -26.95 -23.21
CA ILE A 256 55.33 -28.10 -23.34
C ILE A 256 56.04 -29.47 -23.23
N PRO A 257 55.62 -30.37 -22.31
CA PRO A 257 55.98 -31.80 -22.32
C PRO A 257 54.90 -32.73 -22.97
N ARG A 258 55.19 -34.03 -23.08
CA ARG A 258 54.33 -35.10 -23.67
C ARG A 258 54.37 -36.39 -22.81
N GLY A 259 53.31 -37.22 -22.80
CA GLY A 259 53.41 -38.67 -22.47
C GLY A 259 52.17 -39.35 -21.84
N ALA A 260 51.98 -40.65 -22.16
CA ALA A 260 51.07 -41.67 -21.55
C ALA A 260 49.53 -41.44 -21.60
N LYS A 261 48.58 -42.38 -21.86
CA LYS A 261 48.46 -43.87 -22.05
C LYS A 261 48.48 -44.76 -20.78
N ASP A 262 47.62 -45.76 -20.51
CA ASP A 262 46.32 -46.32 -21.04
C ASP A 262 45.57 -46.99 -19.81
N ASN A 263 44.56 -47.91 -19.81
CA ASN A 263 43.76 -48.68 -20.78
C ASN A 263 42.48 -49.33 -20.11
N TRP A 264 41.43 -49.67 -20.89
CA TRP A 264 40.36 -50.71 -20.62
C TRP A 264 39.44 -50.52 -19.36
N THR A 265 38.19 -51.01 -19.19
CA THR A 265 37.26 -51.92 -19.94
C THR A 265 35.77 -51.60 -19.60
N LEU A 266 34.79 -52.20 -20.30
CA LEU A 266 33.34 -52.26 -19.96
C LEU A 266 32.88 -53.74 -19.93
N PRO A 267 31.84 -54.15 -19.14
CA PRO A 267 30.48 -54.29 -19.72
C PRO A 267 29.25 -54.24 -18.76
N GLY A 268 28.12 -53.68 -19.26
CA GLY A 268 26.75 -54.23 -19.15
C GLY A 268 25.99 -54.35 -17.80
N GLY A 269 24.77 -53.79 -17.75
CA GLY A 269 23.77 -54.06 -16.69
C GLY A 269 22.67 -52.99 -16.61
N ARG A 270 21.45 -53.34 -16.15
CA ARG A 270 20.34 -52.41 -15.86
C ARG A 270 20.12 -52.32 -14.34
N ALA A 271 20.02 -51.11 -13.78
CA ALA A 271 19.11 -50.70 -12.69
C ALA A 271 19.51 -49.30 -12.14
N ASN A 272 18.55 -48.57 -11.55
CA ASN A 272 18.81 -47.51 -10.57
C ASN A 272 19.14 -48.17 -9.22
N PRO A 273 20.05 -47.63 -8.37
CA PRO A 273 19.54 -46.83 -7.24
C PRO A 273 20.48 -45.73 -6.74
N LEU A 274 19.93 -44.58 -6.31
CA LEU A 274 20.62 -43.60 -5.45
C LEU A 274 19.59 -42.80 -4.62
N GLY A 275 19.37 -43.20 -3.37
CA GLY A 275 18.62 -42.41 -2.38
C GLY A 275 19.41 -41.24 -1.78
N MET A 276 18.78 -40.52 -0.85
CA MET A 276 19.27 -39.29 -0.19
C MET A 276 20.64 -39.45 0.50
N LYS A 277 21.46 -38.40 0.48
CA LYS A 277 22.87 -38.40 0.94
C LYS A 277 23.25 -37.15 1.72
N GLN A 278 24.45 -37.19 2.30
CA GLN A 278 25.12 -36.01 2.84
C GLN A 278 25.30 -34.92 1.77
N GLY A 279 24.66 -33.77 1.99
CA GLY A 279 24.61 -32.63 1.07
C GLY A 279 23.33 -32.52 0.25
N ASP A 280 22.41 -33.50 0.34
CA ASP A 280 21.03 -33.35 -0.11
C ASP A 280 20.19 -32.63 0.97
N HIS A 281 19.25 -31.80 0.52
CA HIS A 281 18.35 -31.02 1.37
C HIS A 281 16.89 -31.37 1.06
N LEU A 282 16.09 -31.69 2.08
CA LEU A 282 14.66 -32.00 2.01
C LEU A 282 13.83 -30.80 2.51
N PHE A 283 12.84 -30.36 1.74
CA PHE A 283 11.81 -29.42 2.20
C PHE A 283 10.52 -30.18 2.53
N LEU A 284 9.98 -29.97 3.73
CA LEU A 284 8.70 -30.53 4.17
C LEU A 284 7.72 -29.37 4.39
N VAL A 285 6.66 -29.29 3.59
CA VAL A 285 5.62 -28.27 3.74
C VAL A 285 4.46 -28.81 4.57
N ASP A 286 4.16 -28.09 5.64
CA ASP A 286 2.92 -28.19 6.42
C ASP A 286 1.76 -27.68 5.55
N GLY A 287 1.08 -28.62 4.87
CA GLY A 287 0.01 -28.36 3.92
C GLY A 287 -1.26 -27.87 4.62
N SER A 288 -1.63 -28.47 5.75
CA SER A 288 -2.78 -28.07 6.57
C SER A 288 -2.69 -26.62 7.05
N GLY A 289 -1.57 -26.28 7.71
CA GLY A 289 -1.28 -24.92 8.14
C GLY A 289 -1.14 -23.96 6.97
N TYR A 290 -0.66 -24.42 5.80
CA TYR A 290 -0.65 -23.63 4.56
C TYR A 290 -2.04 -23.29 4.02
N ILE A 291 -3.02 -24.20 4.10
CA ILE A 291 -4.38 -23.96 3.59
C ILE A 291 -5.04 -22.78 4.31
N PHE A 292 -5.06 -22.79 5.65
CA PHE A 292 -5.65 -21.69 6.44
C PHE A 292 -4.86 -20.37 6.27
N ARG A 293 -3.52 -20.43 6.14
CA ARG A 293 -2.70 -19.25 5.83
C ARG A 293 -3.06 -18.66 4.47
N ALA A 294 -3.23 -19.50 3.43
CA ALA A 294 -3.61 -19.05 2.10
C ALA A 294 -5.02 -18.45 2.07
N TYR A 295 -5.98 -19.11 2.74
CA TYR A 295 -7.36 -18.65 2.88
C TYR A 295 -7.46 -17.26 3.55
N HIS A 296 -6.73 -17.03 4.64
CA HIS A 296 -6.73 -15.74 5.34
C HIS A 296 -5.79 -14.66 4.74
N ALA A 297 -4.94 -15.01 3.76
CA ALA A 297 -3.99 -14.07 3.14
C ALA A 297 -4.55 -13.37 1.88
N LEU A 298 -5.59 -13.91 1.26
CA LEU A 298 -6.26 -13.35 0.08
C LEU A 298 -7.72 -13.00 0.40
N PRO A 299 -8.34 -12.05 -0.33
CA PRO A 299 -9.79 -11.91 -0.31
C PRO A 299 -10.45 -13.18 -0.90
N PRO A 300 -11.74 -13.44 -0.59
CA PRO A 300 -12.50 -14.51 -1.25
C PRO A 300 -12.46 -14.36 -2.77
N LEU A 301 -12.06 -15.43 -3.46
CA LEU A 301 -11.99 -15.53 -4.92
C LEU A 301 -12.78 -16.75 -5.37
N THR A 302 -13.56 -16.59 -6.43
CA THR A 302 -14.31 -17.67 -7.09
C THR A 302 -13.87 -17.81 -8.56
N ARG A 303 -13.98 -19.04 -9.09
CA ARG A 303 -13.80 -19.35 -10.51
C ARG A 303 -14.97 -18.79 -11.31
N LYS A 304 -14.73 -18.14 -12.45
CA LYS A 304 -15.75 -17.33 -13.16
C LYS A 304 -16.69 -18.17 -14.02
N SER A 305 -16.28 -19.38 -14.43
CA SER A 305 -17.11 -20.30 -15.20
C SER A 305 -18.26 -20.94 -14.41
N ASP A 306 -18.07 -21.23 -13.12
CA ASP A 306 -19.04 -21.98 -12.31
C ASP A 306 -19.26 -21.47 -10.87
N GLY A 307 -18.46 -20.51 -10.40
CA GLY A 307 -18.58 -19.95 -9.05
C GLY A 307 -17.86 -20.73 -7.94
N LEU A 308 -17.10 -21.78 -8.27
CA LEU A 308 -16.33 -22.56 -7.28
C LEU A 308 -15.40 -21.64 -6.47
N PRO A 309 -15.41 -21.66 -5.12
CA PRO A 309 -14.41 -20.97 -4.30
C PRO A 309 -13.00 -21.50 -4.61
N VAL A 310 -12.05 -20.59 -4.84
CA VAL A 310 -10.66 -20.92 -5.22
C VAL A 310 -9.61 -20.00 -4.57
N GLY A 311 -10.00 -19.18 -3.58
CA GLY A 311 -9.10 -18.24 -2.90
C GLY A 311 -7.94 -18.91 -2.15
N ALA A 312 -8.21 -19.96 -1.39
CA ALA A 312 -7.17 -20.75 -0.72
C ALA A 312 -6.30 -21.48 -1.74
N VAL A 313 -6.90 -22.03 -2.81
CA VAL A 313 -6.17 -22.66 -3.93
C VAL A 313 -5.19 -21.67 -4.58
N ALA A 314 -5.66 -20.45 -4.87
CA ALA A 314 -4.86 -19.39 -5.50
C ALA A 314 -3.68 -18.95 -4.62
N GLY A 315 -3.91 -18.78 -3.31
CA GLY A 315 -2.86 -18.44 -2.34
C GLY A 315 -1.84 -19.58 -2.25
N PHE A 316 -2.30 -20.81 -2.07
CA PHE A 316 -1.50 -22.01 -1.96
C PHE A 316 -0.61 -22.24 -3.19
N CYS A 317 -1.15 -22.14 -4.42
CA CYS A 317 -0.37 -22.25 -5.65
C CYS A 317 0.71 -21.17 -5.77
N ASN A 318 0.46 -19.92 -5.34
CA ASN A 318 1.47 -18.87 -5.34
C ASN A 318 2.56 -19.10 -4.26
N MET A 319 2.19 -19.64 -3.10
CA MET A 319 3.13 -20.00 -2.03
C MET A 319 4.04 -21.16 -2.45
N LEU A 320 3.48 -22.23 -3.05
CA LEU A 320 4.28 -23.32 -3.64
C LEU A 320 5.16 -22.83 -4.80
N TRP A 321 4.66 -21.97 -5.69
CA TRP A 321 5.47 -21.39 -6.75
C TRP A 321 6.71 -20.66 -6.22
N LYS A 322 6.55 -19.84 -5.17
CA LYS A 322 7.71 -19.19 -4.51
C LYS A 322 8.68 -20.24 -3.94
N LEU A 323 8.19 -21.27 -3.26
CA LEU A 323 9.05 -22.31 -2.65
C LEU A 323 9.79 -23.17 -3.68
N VAL A 324 9.20 -23.43 -4.85
CA VAL A 324 9.80 -24.28 -5.89
C VAL A 324 10.72 -23.47 -6.81
N SER A 325 10.30 -22.29 -7.24
CA SER A 325 11.03 -21.49 -8.24
C SER A 325 12.01 -20.47 -7.65
N GLU A 326 11.75 -19.95 -6.45
CA GLU A 326 12.45 -18.79 -5.87
C GLU A 326 13.21 -19.18 -4.57
N ALA A 327 13.39 -20.49 -4.31
CA ALA A 327 13.95 -21.05 -3.06
C ALA A 327 15.25 -20.41 -2.57
N ARG A 328 16.22 -20.17 -3.48
CA ARG A 328 17.54 -19.59 -3.14
C ARG A 328 17.49 -18.11 -2.76
N ASP A 329 16.43 -17.42 -3.14
CA ASP A 329 16.24 -16.00 -2.89
C ASP A 329 15.42 -15.75 -1.60
N THR A 330 15.02 -16.82 -0.91
CA THR A 330 14.48 -16.80 0.46
C THR A 330 15.60 -16.75 1.51
N SER A 331 15.25 -16.46 2.77
CA SER A 331 16.19 -16.46 3.90
C SER A 331 16.91 -17.80 4.14
N VAL A 332 16.39 -18.91 3.59
CA VAL A 332 17.01 -20.25 3.70
C VAL A 332 18.22 -20.39 2.77
N GLY A 333 18.25 -19.68 1.64
CA GLY A 333 19.41 -19.62 0.74
C GLY A 333 19.77 -20.91 -0.03
N VAL A 334 18.97 -21.97 0.07
CA VAL A 334 19.24 -23.31 -0.49
C VAL A 334 18.15 -23.73 -1.48
N THR A 335 18.50 -24.52 -2.50
CA THR A 335 17.53 -25.24 -3.33
C THR A 335 17.27 -26.61 -2.72
N PRO A 336 16.00 -26.98 -2.41
CA PRO A 336 15.67 -28.36 -2.09
C PRO A 336 16.07 -29.32 -3.21
N THR A 337 16.60 -30.47 -2.82
CA THR A 337 16.83 -31.64 -3.69
C THR A 337 15.66 -32.62 -3.61
N HIS A 338 14.98 -32.63 -2.47
CA HIS A 338 13.81 -33.43 -2.17
C HIS A 338 12.72 -32.49 -1.61
N PHE A 339 11.45 -32.75 -1.88
CA PHE A 339 10.32 -31.91 -1.47
C PHE A 339 9.07 -32.77 -1.23
N ALA A 340 8.30 -32.45 -0.20
CA ALA A 340 6.97 -33.03 0.00
C ALA A 340 6.01 -31.99 0.60
N VAL A 341 4.71 -32.15 0.33
CA VAL A 341 3.63 -31.46 1.04
C VAL A 341 2.84 -32.51 1.83
N ILE A 342 2.63 -32.23 3.10
CA ILE A 342 2.01 -33.15 4.06
C ILE A 342 0.70 -32.53 4.57
N PHE A 343 -0.39 -33.29 4.55
CA PHE A 343 -1.73 -32.86 4.96
C PHE A 343 -2.30 -33.77 6.05
N ASP A 344 -3.20 -33.23 6.88
CA ASP A 344 -4.02 -34.04 7.78
C ASP A 344 -5.09 -34.79 6.98
N TYR A 345 -5.21 -36.09 7.24
CA TYR A 345 -6.25 -36.93 6.65
C TYR A 345 -7.61 -36.65 7.30
N SER A 346 -7.65 -36.61 8.63
CA SER A 346 -8.86 -36.50 9.46
C SER A 346 -8.59 -35.71 10.74
N SER A 347 -9.63 -35.07 11.29
CA SER A 347 -9.60 -34.37 12.58
C SER A 347 -9.55 -35.29 13.81
N LYS A 348 -9.74 -36.60 13.60
CA LYS A 348 -9.59 -37.64 14.64
C LYS A 348 -8.32 -38.43 14.43
N THR A 349 -7.52 -38.54 15.48
CA THR A 349 -6.28 -39.31 15.57
C THR A 349 -6.15 -39.98 16.94
N PHE A 350 -5.06 -40.73 17.17
CA PHE A 350 -4.78 -41.35 18.46
C PHE A 350 -4.76 -40.34 19.64
N ARG A 351 -4.52 -39.04 19.40
CA ARG A 351 -4.57 -37.99 20.44
C ARG A 351 -5.98 -37.83 21.04
N ASN A 352 -7.04 -38.04 20.26
CA ASN A 352 -8.42 -37.99 20.76
C ASN A 352 -8.81 -39.24 21.59
N GLU A 353 -8.12 -40.37 21.40
CA GLU A 353 -8.25 -41.54 22.29
C GLU A 353 -7.56 -41.29 23.66
N LEU A 354 -6.44 -40.57 23.65
CA LEU A 354 -5.69 -40.18 24.85
C LEU A 354 -6.40 -39.07 25.65
N TYR A 355 -6.99 -38.08 24.96
CA TYR A 355 -7.76 -36.99 25.56
C TYR A 355 -8.95 -36.63 24.67
N PRO A 356 -10.18 -37.08 24.98
CA PRO A 356 -11.37 -36.84 24.14
C PRO A 356 -11.76 -35.36 23.97
N GLU A 357 -11.19 -34.49 24.80
CA GLU A 357 -11.35 -33.03 24.73
C GLU A 357 -10.33 -32.34 23.80
N TYR A 358 -9.34 -33.07 23.26
CA TYR A 358 -8.31 -32.53 22.35
C TYR A 358 -8.92 -32.03 21.04
N LYS A 359 -8.54 -30.81 20.63
CA LYS A 359 -9.12 -30.03 19.52
C LYS A 359 -10.66 -29.85 19.59
N ALA A 360 -11.30 -30.24 20.70
CA ALA A 360 -12.77 -30.33 20.77
C ALA A 360 -13.48 -28.97 20.83
N ASN A 361 -12.75 -27.87 21.01
CA ASN A 361 -13.23 -26.49 20.95
C ASN A 361 -12.97 -25.80 19.60
N ARG A 362 -12.24 -26.43 18.66
CA ARG A 362 -12.11 -25.92 17.30
C ARG A 362 -13.48 -25.96 16.60
N SER A 363 -13.80 -24.88 15.87
CA SER A 363 -14.96 -24.79 14.99
C SER A 363 -14.70 -25.53 13.68
N ALA A 364 -15.74 -26.10 13.07
CA ALA A 364 -15.65 -26.63 11.72
C ALA A 364 -15.14 -25.55 10.72
N PRO A 365 -14.40 -25.94 9.67
CA PRO A 365 -13.91 -24.99 8.67
C PRO A 365 -15.08 -24.34 7.89
N PRO A 366 -14.89 -23.11 7.35
CA PRO A 366 -15.92 -22.41 6.57
C PRO A 366 -16.43 -23.23 5.38
N GLU A 367 -17.73 -23.15 5.10
CA GLU A 367 -18.39 -23.93 4.04
C GLU A 367 -17.79 -23.71 2.64
N ASP A 368 -17.23 -22.52 2.37
CA ASP A 368 -16.54 -22.19 1.12
C ASP A 368 -15.08 -22.70 1.08
N LEU A 369 -14.48 -23.03 2.23
CA LEU A 369 -13.15 -23.64 2.31
C LEU A 369 -13.20 -25.17 2.09
N VAL A 370 -14.26 -25.84 2.55
CA VAL A 370 -14.43 -27.30 2.40
C VAL A 370 -14.19 -27.82 0.97
N PRO A 371 -14.82 -27.28 -0.10
CA PRO A 371 -14.59 -27.75 -1.48
C PRO A 371 -13.20 -27.44 -2.02
N GLN A 372 -12.37 -26.64 -1.33
CA GLN A 372 -11.01 -26.33 -1.76
C GLN A 372 -9.97 -27.36 -1.28
N PHE A 373 -10.28 -28.19 -0.28
CA PHE A 373 -9.32 -29.17 0.26
C PHE A 373 -8.91 -30.25 -0.76
N SER A 374 -9.84 -30.74 -1.57
CA SER A 374 -9.57 -31.68 -2.66
C SER A 374 -8.78 -31.03 -3.81
N VAL A 375 -9.20 -29.83 -4.21
CA VAL A 375 -8.56 -29.02 -5.26
C VAL A 375 -7.11 -28.64 -4.89
N ILE A 376 -6.78 -28.49 -3.61
CA ILE A 376 -5.41 -28.21 -3.12
C ILE A 376 -4.51 -29.46 -3.17
N ARG A 377 -5.06 -30.66 -2.97
CA ARG A 377 -4.35 -31.93 -3.22
C ARG A 377 -4.07 -32.11 -4.71
N GLU A 378 -5.04 -31.80 -5.57
CA GLU A 378 -4.84 -31.77 -7.03
C GLU A 378 -3.82 -30.71 -7.46
N ALA A 379 -3.84 -29.51 -6.87
CA ALA A 379 -2.80 -28.50 -7.11
C ALA A 379 -1.40 -29.03 -6.76
N THR A 380 -1.25 -29.72 -5.63
CA THR A 380 0.02 -30.34 -5.22
C THR A 380 0.49 -31.38 -6.24
N ARG A 381 -0.43 -32.25 -6.69
CA ARG A 381 -0.19 -33.26 -7.74
C ARG A 381 0.17 -32.62 -9.10
N ALA A 382 -0.44 -31.48 -9.44
CA ALA A 382 -0.18 -30.71 -10.66
C ALA A 382 1.20 -30.03 -10.66
N PHE A 383 1.71 -29.63 -9.50
CA PHE A 383 3.10 -29.16 -9.30
C PHE A 383 4.15 -30.31 -9.35
N ASP A 384 3.74 -31.55 -9.61
CA ASP A 384 4.57 -32.78 -9.57
C ASP A 384 5.24 -33.04 -8.20
N LEU A 385 4.58 -32.60 -7.12
CA LEU A 385 5.06 -32.80 -5.75
C LEU A 385 4.35 -33.99 -5.07
N PRO A 386 5.06 -34.75 -4.21
CA PRO A 386 4.43 -35.70 -3.30
C PRO A 386 3.40 -35.01 -2.40
N CYS A 387 2.16 -35.48 -2.48
CA CYS A 387 1.03 -35.11 -1.64
C CYS A 387 0.80 -36.26 -0.65
N ILE A 388 1.12 -36.07 0.62
CA ILE A 388 1.18 -37.16 1.61
C ILE A 388 0.19 -36.89 2.74
N GLU A 389 -0.62 -37.90 3.06
CA GLU A 389 -1.57 -37.92 4.18
C GLU A 389 -1.73 -39.38 4.64
N THR A 390 -2.12 -39.62 5.89
CA THR A 390 -2.26 -40.99 6.43
C THR A 390 -3.33 -41.00 7.53
N GLU A 391 -4.28 -41.94 7.44
CA GLU A 391 -5.39 -42.05 8.39
C GLU A 391 -4.89 -42.32 9.83
N GLY A 392 -5.47 -41.62 10.80
CA GLY A 392 -5.20 -41.79 12.23
C GLY A 392 -3.95 -41.08 12.77
N PHE A 393 -3.17 -40.40 11.92
CA PHE A 393 -1.98 -39.60 12.29
C PHE A 393 -2.12 -38.15 11.79
N GLU A 394 -1.41 -37.22 12.43
CA GLU A 394 -1.45 -35.80 12.06
C GLU A 394 -0.27 -35.45 11.14
N ALA A 395 -0.40 -34.36 10.38
CA ALA A 395 0.62 -33.88 9.46
C ALA A 395 1.98 -33.70 10.16
N ASP A 396 1.98 -33.25 11.43
CA ASP A 396 3.18 -33.04 12.22
C ASP A 396 3.91 -34.34 12.61
N ASP A 397 3.19 -35.45 12.79
CA ASP A 397 3.81 -36.78 13.04
C ASP A 397 4.49 -37.32 11.76
N LEU A 398 3.85 -37.10 10.60
CA LEU A 398 4.46 -37.42 9.31
C LEU A 398 5.69 -36.54 9.05
N ILE A 399 5.63 -35.23 9.36
CA ILE A 399 6.78 -34.31 9.27
C ILE A 399 7.92 -34.76 10.20
N ALA A 400 7.62 -35.11 11.45
CA ALA A 400 8.61 -35.62 12.41
C ALA A 400 9.29 -36.90 11.90
N THR A 401 8.50 -37.84 11.38
CA THR A 401 8.98 -39.11 10.81
C THR A 401 9.90 -38.87 9.61
N TYR A 402 9.50 -38.05 8.64
CA TYR A 402 10.34 -37.73 7.47
C TYR A 402 11.60 -36.94 7.83
N ALA A 403 11.52 -36.00 8.78
CA ALA A 403 12.67 -35.24 9.27
C ALA A 403 13.70 -36.15 9.95
N ARG A 404 13.25 -37.13 10.76
CA ARG A 404 14.12 -38.15 11.35
C ARG A 404 14.81 -39.00 10.26
N LEU A 405 14.04 -39.54 9.31
CA LEU A 405 14.56 -40.39 8.24
C LEU A 405 15.61 -39.68 7.38
N ALA A 406 15.36 -38.41 7.00
CA ALA A 406 16.30 -37.61 6.22
C ALA A 406 17.60 -37.31 6.98
N ARG A 407 17.51 -36.97 8.27
CA ARG A 407 18.65 -36.78 9.16
C ARG A 407 19.50 -38.05 9.29
N GLU A 408 18.86 -39.22 9.41
CA GLU A 408 19.50 -40.55 9.44
C GLU A 408 20.17 -40.92 8.12
N ALA A 409 19.56 -40.60 6.98
CA ALA A 409 20.18 -40.73 5.65
C ALA A 409 21.37 -39.75 5.44
N GLY A 410 21.51 -38.77 6.34
CA GLY A 410 22.64 -37.85 6.38
C GLY A 410 22.38 -36.50 5.72
N GLY A 411 21.20 -36.27 5.15
CA GLY A 411 20.79 -35.00 4.56
C GLY A 411 20.30 -33.97 5.58
N ASP A 412 20.06 -32.76 5.11
CA ASP A 412 19.56 -31.62 5.88
C ASP A 412 18.06 -31.36 5.58
N VAL A 413 17.33 -30.75 6.50
CA VAL A 413 15.87 -30.61 6.44
C VAL A 413 15.42 -29.18 6.74
N THR A 414 14.51 -28.65 5.90
CA THR A 414 13.75 -27.44 6.21
C THR A 414 12.26 -27.74 6.29
N ILE A 415 11.72 -27.57 7.49
CA ILE A 415 10.28 -27.67 7.77
C ILE A 415 9.65 -26.30 7.50
N VAL A 416 8.84 -26.20 6.46
CA VAL A 416 8.19 -24.96 6.03
C VAL A 416 6.87 -24.80 6.76
N SER A 417 6.98 -24.49 8.05
CA SER A 417 5.90 -23.98 8.90
C SER A 417 6.44 -22.92 9.84
N SER A 418 5.55 -22.30 10.60
CA SER A 418 5.91 -21.55 11.80
C SER A 418 5.06 -21.89 13.02
N ASP A 419 4.44 -23.08 12.99
CA ASP A 419 3.83 -23.66 14.19
C ASP A 419 4.87 -23.82 15.32
N LYS A 420 4.38 -23.84 16.55
CA LYS A 420 5.19 -24.00 17.77
C LYS A 420 5.52 -25.47 18.04
N ASP A 421 4.70 -26.44 17.61
CA ASP A 421 4.82 -27.85 18.01
C ASP A 421 5.93 -28.56 17.26
N LEU A 422 6.04 -28.29 15.95
CA LEU A 422 7.18 -28.64 15.10
C LEU A 422 8.53 -28.07 15.60
N MET A 423 8.55 -27.08 16.50
CA MET A 423 9.80 -26.53 17.04
C MET A 423 10.56 -27.52 17.94
N GLN A 424 9.92 -28.61 18.40
CA GLN A 424 10.61 -29.71 19.09
C GLN A 424 11.55 -30.52 18.18
N LEU A 425 11.41 -30.39 16.85
CA LEU A 425 12.22 -31.09 15.85
C LEU A 425 13.49 -30.31 15.44
N VAL A 426 13.59 -29.03 15.78
CA VAL A 426 14.69 -28.15 15.39
C VAL A 426 16.01 -28.60 16.03
N GLY A 427 17.09 -28.65 15.24
CA GLY A 427 18.36 -29.22 15.66
C GLY A 427 19.55 -28.78 14.81
N ASP A 428 20.56 -29.65 14.70
CA ASP A 428 21.78 -29.42 13.92
C ASP A 428 21.54 -29.48 12.40
N LYS A 429 20.67 -30.39 11.96
CA LYS A 429 20.30 -30.61 10.56
C LYS A 429 18.86 -30.25 10.20
N VAL A 430 18.06 -29.84 11.18
CA VAL A 430 16.62 -29.56 11.01
C VAL A 430 16.37 -28.12 11.41
N ALA A 431 15.92 -27.30 10.46
CA ALA A 431 15.51 -25.91 10.69
C ALA A 431 14.08 -25.68 10.22
N MET A 432 13.41 -24.68 10.78
CA MET A 432 12.10 -24.23 10.32
C MET A 432 12.19 -22.96 9.46
N TYR A 433 11.16 -22.66 8.67
CA TYR A 433 11.11 -21.47 7.82
C TYR A 433 9.70 -20.84 7.79
N ASP A 434 9.59 -19.64 8.35
CA ASP A 434 8.39 -18.81 8.31
C ASP A 434 8.33 -18.05 6.98
N SER A 435 7.71 -18.68 5.98
CA SER A 435 7.57 -18.16 4.60
C SER A 435 6.83 -16.83 4.47
N MET A 436 6.03 -16.46 5.47
CA MET A 436 5.29 -15.19 5.52
C MET A 436 6.15 -14.04 6.05
N LYS A 437 7.16 -14.33 6.88
CA LYS A 437 8.11 -13.34 7.42
C LYS A 437 9.47 -13.33 6.72
N ASP A 438 9.72 -14.34 5.87
CA ASP A 438 11.03 -14.64 5.30
C ASP A 438 12.12 -14.75 6.40
N LYS A 439 11.82 -15.55 7.44
CA LYS A 439 12.73 -15.82 8.56
C LYS A 439 12.91 -17.33 8.75
N GLN A 440 14.15 -17.79 8.64
CA GLN A 440 14.57 -19.10 9.12
C GLN A 440 14.60 -19.13 10.66
N ILE A 441 14.26 -20.29 11.23
CA ILE A 441 14.17 -20.53 12.68
C ILE A 441 15.04 -21.74 12.99
N GLY A 442 16.19 -21.52 13.61
CA GLY A 442 17.06 -22.54 14.18
C GLY A 442 17.02 -22.52 15.70
N ILE A 443 17.97 -23.24 16.32
CA ILE A 443 18.12 -23.31 17.78
C ILE A 443 18.17 -21.90 18.44
N PRO A 444 18.92 -20.90 17.93
CA PRO A 444 18.96 -19.56 18.53
C PRO A 444 17.60 -18.86 18.51
N GLU A 445 16.82 -19.01 17.45
CA GLU A 445 15.50 -18.37 17.30
C GLU A 445 14.42 -19.04 18.15
N VAL A 446 14.53 -20.35 18.40
CA VAL A 446 13.66 -21.06 19.37
C VAL A 446 13.95 -20.55 20.79
N ILE A 447 15.22 -20.42 21.17
CA ILE A 447 15.63 -19.86 22.47
C ILE A 447 15.21 -18.38 22.59
N GLU A 448 15.39 -17.56 21.54
CA GLU A 448 14.93 -16.16 21.48
C GLU A 448 13.42 -16.05 21.75
N LYS A 449 12.63 -16.94 21.15
CA LYS A 449 11.16 -16.90 21.19
C LYS A 449 10.56 -17.45 22.49
N TRP A 450 11.10 -18.56 23.01
CA TRP A 450 10.49 -19.33 24.10
C TRP A 450 11.29 -19.34 25.41
N GLY A 451 12.58 -19.00 25.38
CA GLY A 451 13.47 -19.04 26.54
C GLY A 451 14.01 -20.44 26.89
N VAL A 452 13.73 -21.45 26.06
CA VAL A 452 14.24 -22.82 26.20
C VAL A 452 14.74 -23.33 24.83
N PRO A 453 15.67 -24.31 24.79
CA PRO A 453 16.09 -24.95 23.54
C PRO A 453 15.05 -25.98 23.05
N PRO A 454 15.13 -26.44 21.78
CA PRO A 454 14.17 -27.37 21.17
C PRO A 454 13.85 -28.62 22.00
N GLU A 455 14.86 -29.25 22.61
CA GLU A 455 14.73 -30.44 23.46
C GLU A 455 13.97 -30.21 24.78
N LYS A 456 13.54 -28.97 25.04
CA LYS A 456 12.68 -28.58 26.18
C LYS A 456 11.34 -27.99 25.76
N MET A 457 11.03 -27.94 24.46
CA MET A 457 9.73 -27.45 23.97
C MET A 457 8.56 -28.31 24.47
N ILE A 458 8.70 -29.63 24.47
CA ILE A 458 7.65 -30.57 24.91
C ILE A 458 7.31 -30.34 26.40
N ASP A 459 8.32 -30.28 27.27
CA ASP A 459 8.14 -30.00 28.70
C ASP A 459 7.58 -28.58 28.95
N LEU A 460 8.00 -27.57 28.16
CA LEU A 460 7.48 -26.20 28.28
C LEU A 460 5.99 -26.13 27.93
N GLN A 461 5.60 -26.77 26.84
CA GLN A 461 4.20 -26.82 26.39
C GLN A 461 3.33 -27.63 27.34
N ALA A 462 3.82 -28.74 27.88
CA ALA A 462 3.15 -29.52 28.91
C ALA A 462 2.85 -28.70 30.19
N LEU A 463 3.72 -27.74 30.53
CA LEU A 463 3.50 -26.82 31.64
C LEU A 463 2.51 -25.69 31.32
N THR A 464 2.52 -25.15 30.11
CA THR A 464 1.64 -24.01 29.73
C THR A 464 0.27 -24.42 29.25
N GLY A 465 0.14 -25.61 28.66
CA GLY A 465 -1.01 -26.01 27.84
C GLY A 465 -1.14 -25.20 26.55
N ASP A 466 -2.26 -25.42 25.86
CA ASP A 466 -2.75 -24.58 24.77
C ASP A 466 -4.29 -24.55 24.74
N SER A 467 -4.85 -23.35 24.67
CA SER A 467 -6.29 -23.13 24.51
C SER A 467 -6.80 -23.32 23.07
N VAL A 468 -5.94 -23.30 22.04
CA VAL A 468 -6.37 -23.52 20.64
C VAL A 468 -6.75 -24.98 20.42
N ASP A 469 -5.93 -25.90 20.92
CA ASP A 469 -6.11 -27.35 20.77
C ASP A 469 -6.67 -28.02 22.04
N ASN A 470 -7.09 -27.21 23.01
CA ASN A 470 -7.58 -27.62 24.34
C ASN A 470 -6.63 -28.60 25.08
N VAL A 471 -5.33 -28.44 24.87
CA VAL A 471 -4.29 -29.15 25.63
C VAL A 471 -4.22 -28.53 27.02
N PRO A 472 -4.47 -29.27 28.12
CA PRO A 472 -4.49 -28.67 29.45
C PRO A 472 -3.10 -28.17 29.87
N GLY A 473 -3.06 -27.13 30.72
CA GLY A 473 -1.84 -26.57 31.29
C GLY A 473 -1.93 -26.42 32.79
N ILE A 474 -0.82 -26.09 33.46
CA ILE A 474 -0.81 -25.80 34.89
C ILE A 474 -1.27 -24.35 35.11
N PRO A 475 -2.41 -24.10 35.78
CA PRO A 475 -2.97 -22.76 35.89
C PRO A 475 -1.99 -21.74 36.48
N GLY A 476 -1.78 -20.62 35.79
CA GLY A 476 -0.85 -19.57 36.22
C GLY A 476 0.62 -19.79 35.85
N ILE A 477 0.95 -20.82 35.05
CA ILE A 477 2.28 -21.00 34.45
C ILE A 477 2.23 -20.61 32.97
N GLY A 478 2.69 -19.40 32.65
CA GLY A 478 2.93 -18.96 31.27
C GLY A 478 4.34 -19.32 30.78
N PRO A 479 4.65 -19.21 29.47
CA PRO A 479 5.91 -19.67 28.89
C PRO A 479 7.18 -19.18 29.60
N LYS A 480 7.23 -17.91 30.02
CA LYS A 480 8.37 -17.35 30.77
C LYS A 480 8.58 -17.98 32.16
N THR A 481 7.51 -18.48 32.79
CA THR A 481 7.59 -19.20 34.06
C THR A 481 7.90 -20.68 33.85
N ALA A 482 7.38 -21.31 32.79
CA ALA A 482 7.77 -22.66 32.40
C ALA A 482 9.28 -22.72 32.10
N ALA A 483 9.80 -21.79 31.29
CA ALA A 483 11.23 -21.69 30.99
C ALA A 483 12.10 -21.55 32.25
N GLN A 484 11.74 -20.67 33.18
CA GLN A 484 12.45 -20.50 34.46
C GLN A 484 12.45 -21.77 35.32
N LEU A 485 11.33 -22.52 35.34
CA LEU A 485 11.24 -23.76 36.10
C LEU A 485 12.05 -24.89 35.46
N LEU A 486 12.11 -24.95 34.12
CA LEU A 486 12.95 -25.93 33.40
C LEU A 486 14.45 -25.57 33.47
N GLU A 487 14.80 -24.28 33.58
CA GLU A 487 16.17 -23.84 33.90
C GLU A 487 16.60 -24.21 35.34
N GLU A 488 15.69 -24.09 36.32
CA GLU A 488 15.97 -24.39 37.74
C GLU A 488 15.91 -25.89 38.08
N PHE A 489 15.02 -26.66 37.44
CA PHE A 489 14.77 -28.08 37.75
C PHE A 489 15.15 -29.07 36.64
N GLY A 490 15.49 -28.61 35.43
CA GLY A 490 15.99 -29.44 34.34
C GLY A 490 14.91 -30.01 33.41
N ASP A 491 13.96 -30.79 33.92
CA ASP A 491 12.89 -31.44 33.16
C ASP A 491 11.57 -31.51 33.94
N LEU A 492 10.48 -31.86 33.24
CA LEU A 492 9.15 -31.94 33.85
C LEU A 492 9.08 -32.96 35.00
N ASP A 493 9.69 -34.13 34.88
CA ASP A 493 9.60 -35.16 35.92
C ASP A 493 10.37 -34.74 37.19
N THR A 494 11.59 -34.20 37.05
CA THR A 494 12.36 -33.64 38.16
C THR A 494 11.65 -32.44 38.80
N LEU A 495 10.99 -31.60 38.01
CA LEU A 495 10.17 -30.49 38.49
C LEU A 495 8.95 -30.96 39.29
N LEU A 496 8.28 -32.03 38.85
CA LEU A 496 7.12 -32.61 39.55
C LEU A 496 7.55 -33.33 40.83
N GLU A 497 8.66 -34.08 40.83
CA GLU A 497 9.21 -34.73 42.02
C GLU A 497 9.68 -33.72 43.07
N ARG A 498 10.33 -32.63 42.65
CA ARG A 498 10.90 -31.60 43.53
C ARG A 498 10.02 -30.36 43.71
N ALA A 499 8.76 -30.41 43.26
CA ALA A 499 7.80 -29.30 43.37
C ALA A 499 7.69 -28.74 44.81
N GLY A 500 7.89 -29.59 45.82
CA GLY A 500 7.95 -29.21 47.24
C GLY A 500 8.95 -28.10 47.59
N GLU A 501 10.04 -27.95 46.82
CA GLU A 501 11.08 -26.94 47.04
C GLU A 501 10.68 -25.53 46.56
N ILE A 502 9.61 -25.42 45.76
CA ILE A 502 9.17 -24.16 45.16
C ILE A 502 8.64 -23.20 46.22
N LYS A 503 9.27 -22.03 46.31
CA LYS A 503 9.05 -21.02 47.37
C LYS A 503 7.69 -20.33 47.29
N GLN A 504 7.11 -20.20 46.11
CA GLN A 504 5.83 -19.53 45.91
C GLN A 504 4.67 -20.51 46.14
N ASN A 505 4.04 -20.46 47.32
CA ASN A 505 2.95 -21.35 47.76
C ASN A 505 1.96 -21.73 46.65
N LYS A 506 1.22 -20.75 46.09
CA LYS A 506 0.23 -21.00 45.04
C LYS A 506 0.79 -21.63 43.76
N ARG A 507 2.07 -21.41 43.43
CA ARG A 507 2.72 -22.06 42.28
C ARG A 507 3.02 -23.53 42.59
N ARG A 508 3.54 -23.82 43.78
CA ARG A 508 3.77 -25.19 44.28
C ARG A 508 2.47 -25.98 44.36
N GLU A 509 1.43 -25.37 44.94
CA GLU A 509 0.09 -25.95 45.06
C GLU A 509 -0.46 -26.35 43.67
N ASN A 510 -0.46 -25.42 42.71
CA ASN A 510 -0.92 -25.70 41.34
C ASN A 510 -0.04 -26.76 40.62
N ILE A 511 1.28 -26.78 40.82
CA ILE A 511 2.15 -27.79 40.18
C ILE A 511 1.86 -29.20 40.71
N ILE A 512 1.55 -29.33 42.00
CA ILE A 512 1.17 -30.62 42.62
C ILE A 512 -0.25 -31.03 42.22
N GLU A 513 -1.21 -30.10 42.22
CA GLU A 513 -2.62 -30.35 41.87
C GLU A 513 -2.80 -30.75 40.40
N PHE A 514 -2.08 -30.11 39.48
CA PHE A 514 -2.22 -30.32 38.03
C PHE A 514 -1.10 -31.20 37.43
N ALA A 515 -0.31 -31.89 38.27
CA ALA A 515 0.80 -32.74 37.85
C ALA A 515 0.41 -33.78 36.78
N ASP A 516 -0.71 -34.48 36.97
CA ASP A 516 -1.17 -35.51 36.04
C ASP A 516 -1.76 -34.92 34.75
N LYS A 517 -2.28 -33.69 34.79
CA LYS A 517 -2.65 -32.97 33.56
C LYS A 517 -1.40 -32.64 32.74
N ALA A 518 -0.34 -32.14 33.37
CA ALA A 518 0.92 -31.86 32.67
C ALA A 518 1.55 -33.13 32.07
N ARG A 519 1.43 -34.29 32.74
CA ARG A 519 1.85 -35.59 32.18
C ARG A 519 1.06 -35.97 30.94
N ILE A 520 -0.27 -35.84 30.96
CA ILE A 520 -1.14 -36.08 29.78
C ILE A 520 -0.77 -35.12 28.65
N SER A 521 -0.61 -33.84 28.95
CA SER A 521 -0.22 -32.82 27.96
C SER A 521 1.14 -33.08 27.34
N ARG A 522 2.10 -33.65 28.09
CA ARG A 522 3.41 -34.05 27.54
C ARG A 522 3.27 -35.13 26.46
N GLU A 523 2.40 -36.12 26.65
CA GLU A 523 2.17 -37.13 25.61
C GLU A 523 1.25 -36.64 24.47
N LEU A 524 0.41 -35.62 24.70
CA LEU A 524 -0.36 -34.97 23.63
C LEU A 524 0.51 -34.15 22.68
N VAL A 525 1.38 -33.27 23.19
CA VAL A 525 2.18 -32.34 22.35
C VAL A 525 3.44 -32.97 21.75
N LYS A 526 3.75 -34.21 22.15
CA LYS A 526 4.87 -34.98 21.62
C LYS A 526 4.51 -35.56 20.26
N LEU A 527 5.36 -35.29 19.27
CA LEU A 527 5.20 -35.82 17.92
C LEU A 527 5.73 -37.26 17.82
N ARG A 528 5.11 -38.07 16.97
CA ARG A 528 5.55 -39.42 16.64
C ARG A 528 6.49 -39.39 15.45
N ASP A 529 7.70 -39.93 15.61
CA ASP A 529 8.67 -40.12 14.53
C ASP A 529 8.72 -41.57 14.00
N ASP A 530 7.75 -42.40 14.40
CA ASP A 530 7.62 -43.83 14.10
C ASP A 530 6.45 -44.18 13.15
N VAL A 531 5.88 -43.19 12.45
CA VAL A 531 4.71 -43.40 11.58
C VAL A 531 5.05 -44.32 10.38
N PRO A 532 4.22 -45.32 10.05
CA PRO A 532 4.42 -46.15 8.86
C PRO A 532 4.23 -45.34 7.56
N VAL A 533 5.33 -44.91 6.94
CA VAL A 533 5.30 -44.15 5.67
C VAL A 533 5.30 -45.06 4.45
N GLU A 534 4.36 -44.84 3.52
CA GLU A 534 4.28 -45.60 2.25
C GLU A 534 5.32 -45.14 1.21
N LEU A 535 5.61 -43.84 1.17
CA LEU A 535 6.60 -43.23 0.27
C LEU A 535 7.94 -43.07 0.99
N GLY A 536 8.98 -43.74 0.49
CA GLY A 536 10.35 -43.56 0.97
C GLY A 536 10.99 -42.26 0.48
N LEU A 537 12.10 -41.85 1.09
CA LEU A 537 12.83 -40.62 0.71
C LEU A 537 13.18 -40.57 -0.79
N ASP A 538 13.55 -41.71 -1.39
CA ASP A 538 13.83 -41.87 -2.82
C ASP A 538 12.65 -41.45 -3.73
N SER A 539 11.41 -41.42 -3.21
CA SER A 539 10.21 -40.95 -3.90
C SER A 539 9.93 -39.46 -3.73
N LEU A 540 10.74 -38.74 -2.93
CA LEU A 540 10.58 -37.31 -2.66
C LEU A 540 11.52 -36.42 -3.49
N VAL A 541 12.33 -37.00 -4.38
CA VAL A 541 13.28 -36.28 -5.25
C VAL A 541 12.53 -35.28 -6.15
N MET A 542 13.01 -34.03 -6.20
CA MET A 542 12.39 -33.01 -7.06
C MET A 542 12.66 -33.25 -8.55
N ASN A 543 11.58 -33.42 -9.31
CA ASN A 543 11.60 -33.35 -10.78
C ASN A 543 11.59 -31.90 -11.27
N PRO A 544 12.05 -31.62 -12.51
CA PRO A 544 11.69 -30.39 -13.21
C PRO A 544 10.17 -30.31 -13.42
N LEU A 545 9.57 -29.14 -13.20
CA LEU A 545 8.12 -28.92 -13.35
C LEU A 545 7.60 -29.29 -14.74
N ASP A 546 6.58 -30.14 -14.80
CA ASP A 546 5.82 -30.44 -16.01
C ASP A 546 4.92 -29.23 -16.36
N GLY A 547 5.42 -28.38 -17.26
CA GLY A 547 4.73 -27.18 -17.74
C GLY A 547 3.34 -27.47 -18.29
N PRO A 548 3.17 -28.37 -19.27
CA PRO A 548 1.85 -28.75 -19.79
C PRO A 548 0.87 -29.22 -18.69
N LYS A 549 1.29 -30.11 -17.78
CA LYS A 549 0.46 -30.61 -16.68
C LYS A 549 0.00 -29.49 -15.76
N LEU A 550 0.94 -28.64 -15.30
CA LEU A 550 0.63 -27.53 -14.39
C LEU A 550 -0.20 -26.43 -15.08
N ILE A 551 0.07 -26.11 -16.34
CA ILE A 551 -0.72 -25.14 -17.13
C ILE A 551 -2.15 -25.63 -17.34
N SER A 552 -2.35 -26.93 -17.59
CA SER A 552 -3.68 -27.52 -17.76
C SER A 552 -4.54 -27.38 -16.49
N PHE A 553 -3.96 -27.63 -15.32
CA PHE A 553 -4.61 -27.37 -14.02
C PHE A 553 -4.86 -25.86 -13.77
N LEU A 554 -3.86 -25.01 -13.99
CA LEU A 554 -3.99 -23.56 -13.76
C LEU A 554 -4.99 -22.89 -14.73
N LYS A 555 -5.20 -23.45 -15.93
CA LYS A 555 -6.29 -23.09 -16.83
C LYS A 555 -7.66 -23.53 -16.27
N ALA A 556 -7.77 -24.74 -15.74
CA ALA A 556 -8.98 -25.24 -15.10
C ALA A 556 -9.40 -24.42 -13.86
N MET A 557 -8.44 -23.75 -13.20
CA MET A 557 -8.67 -22.81 -12.09
C MET A 557 -8.71 -21.33 -12.54
N GLU A 558 -8.60 -21.04 -13.85
CA GLU A 558 -8.60 -19.70 -14.44
C GLU A 558 -7.50 -18.74 -13.92
N PHE A 559 -6.41 -19.28 -13.36
CA PHE A 559 -5.32 -18.51 -12.73
C PHE A 559 -4.35 -17.87 -13.73
N ASN A 560 -4.89 -17.19 -14.75
CA ASN A 560 -4.21 -16.63 -15.93
C ASN A 560 -2.83 -15.98 -15.66
N THR A 561 -2.69 -15.18 -14.60
CA THR A 561 -1.40 -14.55 -14.22
C THR A 561 -0.34 -15.57 -13.83
N LEU A 562 -0.70 -16.61 -13.07
CA LEU A 562 0.21 -17.69 -12.71
C LEU A 562 0.43 -18.62 -13.91
N THR A 563 -0.62 -18.96 -14.68
CA THR A 563 -0.52 -19.72 -15.93
C THR A 563 0.52 -19.13 -16.89
N ARG A 564 0.54 -17.80 -17.04
CA ARG A 564 1.56 -17.11 -17.85
C ARG A 564 2.98 -17.23 -17.24
N ARG A 565 3.14 -17.02 -15.93
CA ARG A 565 4.45 -17.22 -15.25
C ARG A 565 4.97 -18.65 -15.42
N VAL A 566 4.10 -19.66 -15.34
CA VAL A 566 4.45 -21.07 -15.57
C VAL A 566 4.84 -21.31 -17.02
N GLY A 567 4.08 -20.80 -17.99
CA GLY A 567 4.43 -20.89 -19.42
C GLY A 567 5.79 -20.28 -19.74
N GLU A 568 6.03 -19.06 -19.25
CA GLU A 568 7.31 -18.35 -19.38
C GLU A 568 8.47 -19.14 -18.73
N ALA A 569 8.30 -19.66 -17.51
CA ALA A 569 9.35 -20.36 -16.77
C ALA A 569 9.61 -21.81 -17.23
N THR A 570 8.60 -22.49 -17.79
CA THR A 570 8.74 -23.87 -18.31
C THR A 570 8.98 -23.92 -19.81
N SER A 571 9.00 -22.78 -20.50
CA SER A 571 9.06 -22.68 -21.97
C SER A 571 7.92 -23.42 -22.69
N THR A 572 6.72 -23.40 -22.10
CA THR A 572 5.52 -24.07 -22.63
C THR A 572 4.57 -23.05 -23.26
N GLU A 573 4.19 -23.29 -24.52
CA GLU A 573 3.23 -22.43 -25.23
C GLU A 573 1.82 -22.57 -24.62
N VAL A 574 1.43 -21.57 -23.82
CA VAL A 574 0.14 -21.54 -23.10
C VAL A 574 -1.06 -21.63 -24.06
N ALA A 575 -0.88 -21.26 -25.34
CA ALA A 575 -1.92 -21.39 -26.36
C ALA A 575 -2.24 -22.84 -26.77
N GLU A 576 -1.30 -23.79 -26.63
CA GLU A 576 -1.43 -25.16 -27.13
C GLU A 576 -1.91 -26.18 -26.08
N VAL A 577 -1.97 -25.78 -24.81
CA VAL A 577 -2.36 -26.66 -23.68
C VAL A 577 -3.84 -26.46 -23.34
N GLU A 578 -4.67 -27.50 -23.42
CA GLU A 578 -6.09 -27.42 -23.01
C GLU A 578 -6.28 -27.44 -21.48
N ALA A 579 -7.44 -26.97 -21.02
CA ALA A 579 -7.80 -26.98 -19.59
C ALA A 579 -8.14 -28.39 -19.09
N ALA A 580 -7.68 -28.75 -17.89
CA ALA A 580 -8.02 -30.03 -17.27
C ALA A 580 -9.48 -30.07 -16.80
N THR A 581 -10.08 -31.27 -16.78
CA THR A 581 -11.27 -31.50 -15.96
C THR A 581 -10.79 -31.84 -14.54
N VAL A 582 -11.07 -30.96 -13.59
CA VAL A 582 -10.77 -31.17 -12.17
C VAL A 582 -12.10 -31.46 -11.46
N GLU A 583 -12.27 -32.69 -11.00
CA GLU A 583 -13.41 -33.08 -10.19
C GLU A 583 -13.27 -32.50 -8.77
N VAL A 584 -14.39 -32.12 -8.16
CA VAL A 584 -14.45 -31.57 -6.80
C VAL A 584 -15.32 -32.50 -5.98
N ASP A 585 -14.75 -33.08 -4.93
CA ASP A 585 -15.48 -33.97 -4.03
C ASP A 585 -16.72 -33.28 -3.45
N ALA A 586 -17.84 -34.02 -3.41
CA ALA A 586 -19.03 -33.56 -2.71
C ALA A 586 -18.73 -33.35 -1.21
N PRO A 587 -19.37 -32.39 -0.51
CA PRO A 587 -19.06 -32.09 0.90
C PRO A 587 -19.15 -33.30 1.85
N GLU A 588 -19.99 -34.28 1.51
CA GLU A 588 -20.17 -35.56 2.22
C GLU A 588 -19.00 -36.57 2.05
N ASN A 589 -18.07 -36.32 1.12
CA ASN A 589 -16.88 -37.14 0.86
C ASN A 589 -15.56 -36.35 1.04
N ALA A 590 -15.61 -35.06 1.40
CA ALA A 590 -14.42 -34.23 1.56
C ALA A 590 -13.73 -34.48 2.91
N HIS A 591 -12.43 -34.78 2.89
CA HIS A 591 -11.60 -35.01 4.08
C HIS A 591 -10.50 -33.95 4.24
N GLY A 592 -10.05 -33.71 5.47
CA GLY A 592 -9.14 -32.60 5.80
C GLY A 592 -9.27 -32.12 7.25
N PRO A 593 -8.57 -31.04 7.63
CA PRO A 593 -8.50 -30.57 9.00
C PRO A 593 -9.86 -30.10 9.56
N ASP A 594 -10.13 -30.50 10.80
CA ASP A 594 -11.28 -30.10 11.62
C ASP A 594 -12.69 -30.43 11.07
N LEU A 595 -12.82 -31.43 10.18
CA LEU A 595 -14.09 -31.80 9.52
C LEU A 595 -14.98 -32.85 10.22
N ASP A 596 -14.47 -33.80 11.02
CA ASP A 596 -15.23 -35.02 11.40
C ASP A 596 -16.22 -34.85 12.58
N LYS A 597 -16.87 -33.68 12.70
CA LYS A 597 -17.93 -33.43 13.67
C LYS A 597 -19.30 -33.39 13.00
N GLY A 598 -20.27 -34.10 13.60
CA GLY A 598 -21.60 -34.35 13.05
C GLY A 598 -22.56 -33.17 13.02
N ASP A 599 -22.08 -31.93 12.96
CA ASP A 599 -22.93 -30.73 12.97
C ASP A 599 -23.65 -30.48 11.62
N MET A 600 -23.33 -31.25 10.56
CA MET A 600 -24.11 -31.26 9.32
C MET A 600 -25.57 -31.73 9.50
N GLU A 601 -25.89 -32.52 10.53
CA GLU A 601 -27.30 -32.87 10.83
C GLU A 601 -28.08 -31.69 11.43
N ALA A 602 -27.42 -30.66 11.97
CA ALA A 602 -28.08 -29.47 12.51
C ALA A 602 -28.45 -28.44 11.42
N ALA A 603 -27.60 -28.28 10.40
CA ALA A 603 -27.85 -27.33 9.29
C ALA A 603 -29.06 -27.72 8.43
N ALA A 604 -29.32 -29.03 8.26
CA ALA A 604 -30.40 -29.56 7.44
C ALA A 604 -31.84 -29.21 7.92
N ALA A 605 -31.99 -28.64 9.12
CA ALA A 605 -33.27 -28.21 9.69
C ALA A 605 -33.42 -26.67 9.83
N GLY A 606 -32.56 -25.88 9.17
CA GLY A 606 -32.43 -24.44 9.42
C GLY A 606 -33.01 -23.46 8.39
N SER A 607 -33.07 -23.80 7.10
CA SER A 607 -33.48 -22.85 6.04
C SER A 607 -34.22 -23.48 4.87
N GLY A 608 -35.23 -22.76 4.35
CA GLY A 608 -35.93 -23.13 3.12
C GLY A 608 -35.16 -22.63 1.90
N LYS A 609 -34.97 -23.49 0.89
CA LYS A 609 -34.23 -23.17 -0.34
C LYS A 609 -34.80 -21.93 -1.06
N ALA A 610 -34.10 -20.81 -0.95
CA ALA A 610 -34.16 -19.67 -1.86
C ALA A 610 -32.80 -19.54 -2.57
N SER A 611 -32.77 -19.01 -3.79
CA SER A 611 -31.58 -19.05 -4.65
C SER A 611 -30.52 -18.00 -4.29
N ASP A 612 -29.30 -18.44 -3.97
CA ASP A 612 -28.16 -17.58 -3.55
C ASP A 612 -27.73 -16.51 -4.57
N ALA A 613 -28.12 -16.66 -5.83
CA ALA A 613 -27.84 -15.69 -6.90
C ALA A 613 -28.32 -14.25 -6.60
N ASN A 614 -29.26 -14.07 -5.67
CA ASN A 614 -29.92 -12.80 -5.37
C ASN A 614 -29.59 -12.21 -3.98
N THR A 615 -28.45 -12.54 -3.37
CA THR A 615 -27.98 -11.83 -2.17
C THR A 615 -27.49 -10.41 -2.51
N PRO A 616 -27.55 -9.42 -1.57
CA PRO A 616 -27.02 -8.08 -1.80
C PRO A 616 -25.52 -8.08 -2.14
N PHE A 617 -24.75 -8.98 -1.52
CA PHE A 617 -23.32 -9.17 -1.81
C PHE A 617 -23.10 -9.67 -3.25
N ALA A 618 -23.85 -10.70 -3.69
CA ALA A 618 -23.78 -11.19 -5.07
C ALA A 618 -24.22 -10.15 -6.12
N LEU A 619 -25.08 -9.18 -5.76
CA LEU A 619 -25.42 -8.06 -6.63
C LEU A 619 -24.28 -7.01 -6.67
N ALA A 620 -23.71 -6.65 -5.51
CA ALA A 620 -22.62 -5.69 -5.42
C ALA A 620 -21.37 -6.16 -6.18
N THR A 621 -20.96 -7.42 -6.00
CA THR A 621 -19.81 -8.02 -6.70
C THR A 621 -20.02 -8.03 -8.22
N ARG A 622 -21.18 -8.51 -8.71
CA ARG A 622 -21.50 -8.52 -10.15
C ARG A 622 -21.44 -7.13 -10.78
N ARG A 623 -21.86 -6.08 -10.07
CA ARG A 623 -21.78 -4.70 -10.57
C ARG A 623 -20.36 -4.13 -10.53
N ALA A 624 -19.54 -4.50 -9.55
CA ALA A 624 -18.12 -4.13 -9.53
C ALA A 624 -17.34 -4.75 -10.71
N GLU A 625 -17.57 -6.03 -11.01
CA GLU A 625 -16.97 -6.68 -12.18
C GLU A 625 -17.45 -6.06 -13.50
N ALA A 626 -18.76 -5.77 -13.63
CA ALA A 626 -19.31 -5.14 -14.82
C ALA A 626 -18.79 -3.71 -15.04
N ALA A 627 -18.58 -2.95 -13.96
CA ALA A 627 -18.04 -1.58 -14.02
C ALA A 627 -16.59 -1.55 -14.51
N SER A 628 -15.72 -2.42 -13.99
CA SER A 628 -14.29 -2.45 -14.33
C SER A 628 -14.00 -2.81 -15.80
N GLY A 629 -14.96 -3.43 -16.50
CA GLY A 629 -14.86 -3.75 -17.94
C GLY A 629 -15.55 -2.77 -18.88
N ALA A 630 -16.25 -1.75 -18.37
CA ALA A 630 -17.09 -0.86 -19.17
C ALA A 630 -16.30 0.34 -19.71
N ARG A 631 -16.13 0.41 -21.04
CA ARG A 631 -15.57 1.61 -21.68
C ARG A 631 -16.50 2.82 -21.51
N ILE A 632 -15.89 3.98 -21.36
CA ILE A 632 -16.52 5.31 -21.45
C ILE A 632 -16.09 5.90 -22.80
N ASP A 633 -17.00 6.57 -23.50
CA ASP A 633 -16.77 7.17 -24.81
C ASP A 633 -17.45 8.54 -24.87
N THR A 634 -16.66 9.58 -24.63
CA THR A 634 -17.14 10.97 -24.58
C THR A 634 -17.52 11.54 -25.95
N THR A 635 -17.22 10.82 -27.04
CA THR A 635 -17.59 11.27 -28.40
C THR A 635 -19.07 11.03 -28.74
N GLY A 636 -19.78 10.24 -27.93
CA GLY A 636 -21.19 9.94 -28.10
C GLY A 636 -22.17 10.85 -27.33
N TYR A 637 -21.68 11.82 -26.57
CA TYR A 637 -22.54 12.68 -25.74
C TYR A 637 -23.25 13.79 -26.54
N LEU A 638 -24.46 14.14 -26.11
CA LEU A 638 -25.35 15.06 -26.84
C LEU A 638 -25.33 16.47 -26.26
N THR A 639 -25.07 17.48 -27.09
CA THR A 639 -25.40 18.88 -26.76
C THR A 639 -26.89 19.12 -27.03
N ILE A 640 -27.68 19.42 -25.99
CA ILE A 640 -29.12 19.67 -26.11
C ILE A 640 -29.33 21.17 -26.35
N ALA A 641 -29.47 21.53 -27.64
CA ALA A 641 -29.62 22.91 -28.10
C ALA A 641 -31.09 23.39 -28.18
N ASP A 642 -32.08 22.53 -27.89
CA ASP A 642 -33.50 22.86 -28.05
C ASP A 642 -34.41 22.30 -26.92
N ILE A 643 -35.51 23.01 -26.69
CA ILE A 643 -36.46 22.74 -25.59
C ILE A 643 -37.32 21.48 -25.79
N ALA A 644 -37.49 20.98 -27.02
CA ALA A 644 -38.23 19.74 -27.28
C ALA A 644 -37.38 18.51 -26.95
N THR A 645 -36.09 18.53 -27.30
CA THR A 645 -35.12 17.52 -26.87
C THR A 645 -34.95 17.52 -25.35
N LEU A 646 -34.84 18.69 -24.70
CA LEU A 646 -34.77 18.76 -23.24
C LEU A 646 -36.00 18.14 -22.57
N LYS A 647 -37.21 18.40 -23.09
CA LYS A 647 -38.45 17.78 -22.61
C LYS A 647 -38.44 16.28 -22.72
N GLN A 648 -38.02 15.73 -23.87
CA GLN A 648 -37.90 14.27 -24.02
C GLN A 648 -36.95 13.68 -22.97
N TRP A 649 -35.80 14.30 -22.69
CA TRP A 649 -34.89 13.84 -21.63
C TRP A 649 -35.50 13.94 -20.23
N CYS A 650 -36.32 14.95 -19.95
CA CYS A 650 -37.01 15.08 -18.66
C CYS A 650 -38.14 14.05 -18.51
N ASP A 651 -38.87 13.72 -19.58
CA ASP A 651 -39.91 12.69 -19.57
C ASP A 651 -39.30 11.27 -19.52
N ASP A 652 -38.19 11.04 -20.22
CA ASP A 652 -37.38 9.81 -20.10
C ASP A 652 -36.87 9.60 -18.66
N ALA A 653 -36.48 10.68 -17.98
CA ALA A 653 -36.05 10.67 -16.57
C ALA A 653 -37.20 10.43 -15.57
N ARG A 654 -38.43 10.82 -15.92
CA ARG A 654 -39.65 10.49 -15.16
C ARG A 654 -40.01 9.02 -15.31
N GLU A 655 -39.93 8.48 -16.53
CA GLU A 655 -40.19 7.06 -16.82
C GLU A 655 -39.13 6.13 -16.21
N SER A 656 -37.86 6.55 -16.15
CA SER A 656 -36.81 5.78 -15.45
C SER A 656 -36.90 5.87 -13.92
N GLY A 657 -37.51 6.93 -13.39
CA GLY A 657 -37.48 7.29 -11.97
C GLY A 657 -36.09 7.65 -11.42
N VAL A 658 -35.07 7.77 -12.28
CA VAL A 658 -33.68 8.04 -11.87
C VAL A 658 -32.86 8.74 -12.96
N VAL A 659 -32.11 9.77 -12.58
CA VAL A 659 -31.26 10.58 -13.46
C VAL A 659 -30.03 11.10 -12.71
N ALA A 660 -28.85 11.07 -13.32
CA ALA A 660 -27.70 11.81 -12.79
C ALA A 660 -27.72 13.25 -13.31
N PHE A 661 -27.35 14.20 -12.44
CA PHE A 661 -27.44 15.64 -12.65
C PHE A 661 -26.24 16.34 -12.00
N ASP A 662 -25.67 17.30 -12.72
CA ASP A 662 -24.50 18.08 -12.31
C ASP A 662 -24.56 19.49 -12.97
N THR A 663 -23.89 20.49 -12.38
CA THR A 663 -24.00 21.91 -12.74
C THR A 663 -22.68 22.59 -13.11
N GLU A 664 -22.63 23.13 -14.32
CA GLU A 664 -21.47 23.84 -14.86
C GLU A 664 -21.57 25.34 -14.61
N THR A 665 -20.52 25.94 -14.08
CA THR A 665 -20.57 27.32 -13.58
C THR A 665 -19.29 28.12 -13.81
N THR A 666 -19.35 29.42 -13.50
CA THR A 666 -18.20 30.33 -13.64
C THR A 666 -17.18 30.30 -12.49
N SER A 667 -17.46 29.62 -11.36
CA SER A 667 -16.63 29.67 -10.14
C SER A 667 -16.83 28.45 -9.21
N LEU A 668 -15.78 28.07 -8.47
CA LEU A 668 -15.86 27.01 -7.45
C LEU A 668 -16.55 27.45 -6.14
N ASP A 669 -16.86 28.75 -5.98
CA ASP A 669 -17.71 29.26 -4.91
C ASP A 669 -19.16 29.36 -5.38
N ALA A 670 -20.01 28.43 -4.92
CA ALA A 670 -21.42 28.34 -5.30
C ALA A 670 -22.25 29.61 -4.99
N MET A 671 -21.81 30.46 -4.04
CA MET A 671 -22.48 31.73 -3.74
C MET A 671 -22.12 32.84 -4.73
N GLN A 672 -20.99 32.73 -5.44
CA GLN A 672 -20.49 33.69 -6.44
C GLN A 672 -20.46 33.13 -7.88
N ALA A 673 -20.85 31.87 -8.09
CA ALA A 673 -20.82 31.20 -9.38
C ALA A 673 -22.10 31.44 -10.19
N GLU A 674 -21.98 31.80 -11.46
CA GLU A 674 -23.15 31.87 -12.37
C GLU A 674 -23.29 30.58 -13.15
N LEU A 675 -24.52 30.09 -13.30
CA LEU A 675 -24.83 28.84 -14.01
C LEU A 675 -24.66 29.01 -15.53
N VAL A 676 -23.77 28.20 -16.10
CA VAL A 676 -23.42 28.18 -17.53
C VAL A 676 -24.16 27.07 -18.28
N GLY A 677 -24.46 25.97 -17.59
CA GLY A 677 -25.25 24.86 -18.10
C GLY A 677 -25.40 23.76 -17.06
N PHE A 678 -26.06 22.67 -17.43
CA PHE A 678 -26.17 21.48 -16.58
C PHE A 678 -26.15 20.22 -17.44
N SER A 679 -25.72 19.10 -16.86
CA SER A 679 -25.64 17.81 -17.54
C SER A 679 -26.68 16.83 -17.01
N LEU A 680 -27.01 15.82 -17.83
CA LEU A 680 -27.96 14.76 -17.52
C LEU A 680 -27.41 13.42 -18.00
N ALA A 681 -27.47 12.38 -17.18
CA ALA A 681 -27.20 11.01 -17.62
C ALA A 681 -28.29 10.02 -17.17
N LEU A 682 -28.61 9.08 -18.07
CA LEU A 682 -29.68 8.10 -17.95
C LEU A 682 -29.16 6.72 -18.38
N ALA A 683 -29.84 5.66 -17.94
CA ALA A 683 -29.65 4.32 -18.51
C ALA A 683 -29.98 4.29 -20.02
N ASN A 684 -29.22 3.49 -20.76
CA ASN A 684 -29.41 3.26 -22.19
C ASN A 684 -29.88 1.81 -22.43
N GLY A 685 -31.17 1.58 -22.14
CA GLY A 685 -31.79 0.24 -22.12
C GLY A 685 -32.09 -0.26 -20.71
N SER A 686 -32.50 -1.53 -20.60
CA SER A 686 -32.84 -2.13 -19.31
C SER A 686 -31.60 -2.41 -18.44
N PRO A 687 -31.55 -1.96 -17.17
CA PRO A 687 -30.39 -2.16 -16.29
C PRO A 687 -30.01 -3.63 -16.03
N ASP A 688 -30.96 -4.56 -16.10
CA ASP A 688 -30.74 -5.98 -15.74
C ASP A 688 -29.98 -6.79 -16.82
N ALA A 689 -29.66 -6.19 -17.97
CA ALA A 689 -29.04 -6.87 -19.12
C ALA A 689 -27.53 -7.20 -18.95
N GLY A 690 -26.98 -7.10 -17.73
CA GLY A 690 -25.60 -7.48 -17.40
C GLY A 690 -24.51 -6.59 -18.00
N LYS A 691 -24.88 -5.48 -18.65
CA LYS A 691 -23.96 -4.45 -19.16
C LYS A 691 -24.52 -3.08 -18.81
N LEU A 692 -23.82 -2.35 -17.95
CA LEU A 692 -24.18 -0.96 -17.65
C LEU A 692 -23.86 -0.09 -18.87
N SER A 693 -24.91 0.29 -19.60
CA SER A 693 -24.83 1.29 -20.66
C SER A 693 -25.66 2.50 -20.28
N THR A 694 -25.12 3.67 -20.57
CA THR A 694 -25.67 4.98 -20.26
C THR A 694 -25.74 5.82 -21.53
N ARG A 695 -26.50 6.90 -21.45
CA ARG A 695 -26.44 8.04 -22.37
C ARG A 695 -26.32 9.29 -21.51
N ALA A 696 -25.46 10.22 -21.92
CA ALA A 696 -25.29 11.49 -21.24
C ALA A 696 -25.35 12.66 -22.23
N ALA A 697 -25.74 13.82 -21.70
CA ALA A 697 -25.99 15.02 -22.46
C ALA A 697 -25.69 16.28 -21.64
N TYR A 698 -25.40 17.37 -22.33
CA TYR A 698 -25.15 18.69 -21.74
C TYR A 698 -26.14 19.72 -22.28
N VAL A 699 -26.65 20.57 -21.41
CA VAL A 699 -27.62 21.64 -21.69
C VAL A 699 -26.94 22.99 -21.48
N PRO A 700 -26.34 23.59 -22.52
CA PRO A 700 -25.70 24.89 -22.43
C PRO A 700 -26.75 26.02 -22.43
N ILE A 701 -26.61 26.96 -21.50
CA ILE A 701 -27.54 28.10 -21.32
C ILE A 701 -26.86 29.47 -21.14
N GLY A 702 -25.55 29.50 -20.88
CA GLY A 702 -24.80 30.71 -20.49
C GLY A 702 -23.40 30.85 -21.11
N HIS A 703 -23.03 30.05 -22.12
CA HIS A 703 -21.76 30.22 -22.84
C HIS A 703 -21.72 31.52 -23.66
N ILE A 704 -20.54 32.13 -23.75
CA ILE A 704 -20.31 33.42 -24.43
C ILE A 704 -19.27 33.32 -25.54
N SER A 705 -19.47 34.08 -26.63
CA SER A 705 -18.63 34.02 -27.82
C SER A 705 -17.53 35.09 -27.82
N GLY A 706 -16.32 34.70 -27.41
CA GLY A 706 -15.07 35.39 -27.74
C GLY A 706 -14.53 36.38 -26.72
N THR A 707 -13.21 36.30 -26.49
CA THR A 707 -12.45 37.18 -25.61
C THR A 707 -11.87 38.38 -26.35
N GLY A 708 -12.19 39.60 -25.90
CA GLY A 708 -11.35 40.78 -26.15
C GLY A 708 -11.93 41.94 -26.98
N ASP A 709 -13.20 41.93 -27.39
CA ASP A 709 -13.82 43.15 -27.94
C ASP A 709 -14.40 44.03 -26.81
N LEU A 710 -14.30 45.35 -26.97
CA LEU A 710 -14.53 46.38 -25.94
C LEU A 710 -16.01 46.59 -25.57
N LEU A 711 -16.91 45.77 -26.14
CA LEU A 711 -18.35 45.76 -25.90
C LEU A 711 -18.85 44.45 -25.27
N GLY A 712 -17.96 43.45 -25.10
CA GLY A 712 -18.31 42.11 -24.58
C GLY A 712 -18.85 41.16 -25.66
N GLY A 713 -18.52 39.87 -25.54
CA GLY A 713 -19.08 38.81 -26.37
C GLY A 713 -20.55 38.56 -26.03
N GLY A 714 -21.38 38.28 -27.03
CA GLY A 714 -22.76 37.82 -26.83
C GLY A 714 -22.82 36.37 -26.35
N LEU A 715 -24.03 35.88 -26.05
CA LEU A 715 -24.26 34.45 -25.86
C LEU A 715 -23.91 33.69 -27.15
N ALA A 716 -23.25 32.54 -27.01
CA ALA A 716 -22.94 31.66 -28.14
C ALA A 716 -24.22 31.05 -28.75
N GLU A 717 -24.22 30.84 -30.06
CA GLU A 717 -25.32 30.16 -30.77
C GLU A 717 -25.43 28.67 -30.37
N GLY A 718 -26.62 28.08 -30.50
CA GLY A 718 -26.87 26.66 -30.19
C GLY A 718 -27.18 26.37 -28.71
N GLN A 719 -27.76 27.34 -27.99
CA GLN A 719 -28.10 27.23 -26.57
C GLN A 719 -29.61 27.45 -26.34
N ILE A 720 -30.16 26.82 -25.30
CA ILE A 720 -31.54 27.06 -24.87
C ILE A 720 -31.58 28.37 -24.05
N PRO A 721 -32.58 29.26 -24.23
CA PRO A 721 -32.76 30.40 -23.34
C PRO A 721 -32.85 29.94 -21.87
N ALA A 722 -31.93 30.41 -21.02
CA ALA A 722 -31.77 29.92 -19.65
C ALA A 722 -33.07 29.82 -18.84
N ARG A 723 -33.98 30.79 -19.01
CA ARG A 723 -35.29 30.80 -18.35
C ARG A 723 -36.20 29.63 -18.76
N GLU A 724 -36.14 29.17 -20.01
CA GLU A 724 -36.94 28.06 -20.52
C GLU A 724 -36.34 26.72 -20.08
N ALA A 725 -35.02 26.58 -20.13
CA ALA A 725 -34.31 25.41 -19.61
C ALA A 725 -34.53 25.24 -18.09
N LEU A 726 -34.39 26.32 -17.32
CA LEU A 726 -34.63 26.33 -15.87
C LEU A 726 -36.08 26.03 -15.52
N ALA A 727 -37.06 26.52 -16.30
CA ALA A 727 -38.48 26.24 -16.06
C ALA A 727 -38.83 24.76 -16.27
N GLU A 728 -38.22 24.10 -17.27
CA GLU A 728 -38.43 22.67 -17.52
C GLU A 728 -37.72 21.80 -16.46
N ILE A 729 -36.43 22.04 -16.23
CA ILE A 729 -35.63 21.20 -15.33
C ILE A 729 -36.07 21.33 -13.86
N LYS A 730 -36.61 22.50 -13.46
CA LYS A 730 -37.25 22.69 -12.14
C LYS A 730 -38.33 21.63 -11.87
N ALA A 731 -39.15 21.33 -12.87
CA ALA A 731 -40.24 20.34 -12.78
C ALA A 731 -39.74 18.87 -12.80
N LEU A 732 -38.42 18.63 -12.87
CA LEU A 732 -37.79 17.33 -12.67
C LEU A 732 -36.99 17.28 -11.35
N LEU A 733 -36.30 18.37 -11.01
CA LEU A 733 -35.47 18.46 -9.81
C LEU A 733 -36.29 18.57 -8.51
N GLU A 734 -37.45 19.23 -8.55
CA GLU A 734 -38.36 19.34 -7.39
C GLU A 734 -39.29 18.12 -7.22
N ASP A 735 -39.33 17.19 -8.18
CA ASP A 735 -40.13 15.98 -8.09
C ASP A 735 -39.44 14.91 -7.23
N GLU A 736 -40.02 14.59 -6.07
CA GLU A 736 -39.52 13.57 -5.14
C GLU A 736 -39.66 12.12 -5.68
N ALA A 737 -40.45 11.89 -6.73
CA ALA A 737 -40.57 10.57 -7.36
C ALA A 737 -39.37 10.19 -8.24
N VAL A 738 -38.59 11.18 -8.71
CA VAL A 738 -37.40 10.96 -9.54
C VAL A 738 -36.15 11.11 -8.69
N LEU A 739 -35.37 10.04 -8.57
CA LEU A 739 -34.08 10.08 -7.87
C LEU A 739 -33.04 10.83 -8.69
N LYS A 740 -32.58 11.99 -8.19
CA LYS A 740 -31.39 12.66 -8.73
C LYS A 740 -30.11 11.99 -8.19
N ILE A 741 -29.05 11.95 -8.97
CA ILE A 741 -27.73 11.45 -8.54
C ILE A 741 -26.69 12.52 -8.86
N GLY A 742 -25.98 13.01 -7.86
CA GLY A 742 -24.84 13.92 -8.05
C GLY A 742 -23.56 13.40 -7.41
N GLN A 743 -22.50 14.17 -7.55
CA GLN A 743 -21.21 13.96 -6.90
C GLN A 743 -20.89 15.26 -6.16
N ASN A 744 -20.94 15.27 -4.81
CA ASN A 744 -20.94 16.51 -4.03
C ASN A 744 -22.18 17.41 -4.32
N ILE A 745 -23.37 16.81 -4.31
CA ILE A 745 -24.68 17.42 -4.64
C ILE A 745 -25.01 18.69 -3.83
N LYS A 746 -24.30 18.92 -2.72
CA LYS A 746 -24.36 20.16 -1.93
C LYS A 746 -24.04 21.40 -2.78
N TYR A 747 -23.16 21.27 -3.77
CA TYR A 747 -22.81 22.36 -4.69
C TYR A 747 -24.00 22.71 -5.60
N ASP A 748 -24.58 21.71 -6.27
CA ASP A 748 -25.74 21.87 -7.15
C ASP A 748 -26.97 22.38 -6.40
N LEU A 749 -27.17 21.89 -5.16
CA LEU A 749 -28.20 22.38 -4.25
C LEU A 749 -28.07 23.89 -3.99
N LEU A 750 -26.86 24.41 -3.80
CA LEU A 750 -26.62 25.85 -3.62
C LEU A 750 -26.86 26.66 -4.91
N VAL A 751 -26.27 26.23 -6.02
CA VAL A 751 -26.37 26.92 -7.32
C VAL A 751 -27.82 26.97 -7.80
N MET A 752 -28.52 25.82 -7.80
CA MET A 752 -29.90 25.74 -8.28
C MET A 752 -30.88 26.49 -7.37
N ARG A 753 -30.64 26.53 -6.05
CA ARG A 753 -31.47 27.34 -5.13
C ARG A 753 -31.35 28.84 -5.39
N ARG A 754 -30.17 29.36 -5.75
CA ARG A 754 -30.00 30.75 -6.21
C ARG A 754 -30.80 31.06 -7.49
N HIS A 755 -31.02 30.07 -8.34
CA HIS A 755 -31.92 30.15 -9.50
C HIS A 755 -33.39 29.77 -9.22
N GLY A 756 -33.76 29.59 -7.94
CA GLY A 756 -35.13 29.32 -7.52
C GLY A 756 -35.61 27.88 -7.73
N VAL A 757 -34.68 26.91 -7.75
CA VAL A 757 -34.94 25.48 -7.94
C VAL A 757 -34.41 24.67 -6.74
N ASP A 758 -35.28 23.91 -6.10
CA ASP A 758 -35.02 23.19 -4.85
C ASP A 758 -34.88 21.68 -5.13
N ILE A 759 -33.65 21.17 -5.32
CA ILE A 759 -33.42 19.76 -5.68
C ILE A 759 -33.87 18.84 -4.53
N ARG A 760 -34.79 17.92 -4.80
CA ARG A 760 -35.34 16.95 -3.83
C ARG A 760 -35.17 15.52 -4.31
N GLY A 761 -35.14 14.57 -3.37
CA GLY A 761 -34.97 13.16 -3.68
C GLY A 761 -33.65 12.91 -4.43
N TYR A 762 -32.51 13.27 -3.83
CA TYR A 762 -31.19 13.10 -4.42
C TYR A 762 -30.36 12.00 -3.73
N ASP A 763 -29.39 11.44 -4.42
CA ASP A 763 -28.27 10.61 -3.91
C ASP A 763 -26.94 11.29 -4.29
N ASP A 764 -25.85 10.95 -3.59
CA ASP A 764 -24.53 11.59 -3.74
C ASP A 764 -23.40 10.54 -3.66
N THR A 765 -22.65 10.36 -4.75
CA THR A 765 -21.60 9.33 -4.86
C THR A 765 -20.35 9.61 -4.02
N MET A 766 -20.01 10.88 -3.76
CA MET A 766 -18.93 11.24 -2.84
C MET A 766 -19.30 10.76 -1.43
N LEU A 767 -20.54 11.02 -1.01
CA LEU A 767 -21.02 10.64 0.31
C LEU A 767 -21.23 9.13 0.44
N MET A 768 -21.59 8.42 -0.64
CA MET A 768 -21.62 6.94 -0.62
C MET A 768 -20.22 6.35 -0.48
N SER A 769 -19.25 6.79 -1.30
CA SER A 769 -17.86 6.35 -1.16
C SER A 769 -17.28 6.69 0.21
N TYR A 770 -17.62 7.86 0.75
CA TYR A 770 -17.21 8.27 2.09
C TYR A 770 -17.75 7.34 3.18
N VAL A 771 -19.03 6.94 3.13
CA VAL A 771 -19.58 5.96 4.07
C VAL A 771 -18.93 4.58 3.93
N LEU A 772 -18.63 4.15 2.70
CA LEU A 772 -18.10 2.83 2.37
C LEU A 772 -16.59 2.66 2.66
N ASP A 773 -15.79 3.70 2.40
CA ASP A 773 -14.34 3.60 2.24
C ASP A 773 -13.60 4.73 3.00
N ALA A 774 -14.19 5.37 4.03
CA ALA A 774 -13.58 6.49 4.78
C ALA A 774 -12.18 6.18 5.30
N GLY A 775 -11.17 6.88 4.76
CA GLY A 775 -9.74 6.66 5.07
C GLY A 775 -8.99 5.82 4.02
N VAL A 776 -9.67 5.30 3.00
CA VAL A 776 -9.10 4.50 1.90
C VAL A 776 -9.14 5.30 0.59
N GLY A 777 -8.18 6.21 0.41
CA GLY A 777 -8.05 7.04 -0.79
C GLY A 777 -8.82 8.37 -0.70
N GLY A 778 -9.17 8.94 -1.85
CA GLY A 778 -9.96 10.17 -1.97
C GLY A 778 -11.36 9.89 -2.54
N HIS A 779 -12.32 10.73 -2.18
CA HIS A 779 -13.74 10.59 -2.55
C HIS A 779 -14.20 11.54 -3.68
N GLY A 780 -13.26 12.29 -4.29
CA GLY A 780 -13.53 13.09 -5.50
C GLY A 780 -13.78 12.19 -6.72
N MET A 781 -14.31 12.76 -7.82
CA MET A 781 -14.76 11.93 -8.94
C MET A 781 -13.61 11.20 -9.65
N ASP A 782 -12.52 11.92 -9.97
CA ASP A 782 -11.34 11.40 -10.67
C ASP A 782 -10.75 10.15 -9.99
N PRO A 783 -10.35 10.19 -8.69
CA PRO A 783 -9.78 9.02 -8.02
C PRO A 783 -10.78 7.87 -7.83
N LEU A 784 -12.10 8.13 -7.87
CA LEU A 784 -13.11 7.07 -7.84
C LEU A 784 -13.31 6.44 -9.22
N SER A 785 -13.31 7.24 -10.29
CA SER A 785 -13.35 6.77 -11.67
C SER A 785 -12.12 5.92 -12.01
N GLU A 786 -10.92 6.38 -11.67
CA GLU A 786 -9.68 5.63 -11.88
C GLU A 786 -9.68 4.31 -11.08
N ARG A 787 -10.12 4.35 -9.81
CA ARG A 787 -10.14 3.17 -8.92
C ARG A 787 -11.18 2.12 -9.31
N TRP A 788 -12.37 2.52 -9.77
CA TRP A 788 -13.51 1.61 -9.92
C TRP A 788 -13.96 1.38 -11.37
N LEU A 789 -13.75 2.36 -12.26
CA LEU A 789 -14.10 2.28 -13.69
C LEU A 789 -12.87 2.07 -14.58
N GLY A 790 -11.65 2.26 -14.05
CA GLY A 790 -10.40 2.17 -14.82
C GLY A 790 -10.23 3.33 -15.82
N HIS A 791 -10.93 4.45 -15.60
CA HIS A 791 -11.03 5.57 -16.53
C HIS A 791 -10.56 6.87 -15.86
N THR A 792 -9.63 7.58 -16.49
CA THR A 792 -9.20 8.92 -16.07
C THR A 792 -10.09 9.97 -16.75
N PRO A 793 -10.87 10.79 -16.00
CA PRO A 793 -11.73 11.81 -16.60
C PRO A 793 -10.93 12.96 -17.23
N ILE A 794 -11.61 13.75 -18.06
CA ILE A 794 -11.13 15.05 -18.55
C ILE A 794 -11.04 15.99 -17.34
N ALA A 795 -9.85 16.48 -16.99
CA ALA A 795 -9.73 17.39 -15.86
C ALA A 795 -10.20 18.82 -16.24
N TYR A 796 -10.84 19.53 -15.30
CA TYR A 796 -11.33 20.91 -15.50
C TYR A 796 -10.28 21.88 -16.08
N LYS A 797 -9.01 21.70 -15.71
CA LYS A 797 -7.84 22.45 -16.21
C LYS A 797 -7.55 22.26 -17.71
N ASP A 798 -8.05 21.17 -18.31
CA ASP A 798 -7.81 20.81 -19.71
C ASP A 798 -8.94 21.35 -20.62
N VAL A 799 -10.10 21.68 -20.03
CA VAL A 799 -11.12 22.54 -20.65
C VAL A 799 -10.84 24.04 -20.45
N THR A 800 -10.53 24.48 -19.22
CA THR A 800 -10.35 25.91 -18.88
C THR A 800 -8.91 26.45 -18.93
N GLY A 801 -7.88 25.60 -19.02
CA GLY A 801 -6.48 26.02 -18.92
C GLY A 801 -6.00 26.18 -17.47
N THR A 802 -4.89 26.92 -17.27
CA THR A 802 -4.26 27.06 -15.94
C THR A 802 -3.70 28.45 -15.66
N GLY A 803 -3.60 28.77 -14.36
CA GLY A 803 -2.98 29.99 -13.86
C GLY A 803 -3.74 31.26 -14.25
N LYS A 804 -3.01 32.37 -14.47
CA LYS A 804 -3.59 33.66 -14.89
C LYS A 804 -4.12 33.68 -16.33
N SER A 805 -4.01 32.56 -17.03
CA SER A 805 -4.47 32.31 -18.39
C SER A 805 -5.59 31.26 -18.43
N ALA A 806 -6.13 30.86 -17.28
CA ALA A 806 -7.35 30.08 -17.23
C ALA A 806 -8.55 30.96 -17.62
N ILE A 807 -9.46 30.41 -18.42
CA ILE A 807 -10.73 31.02 -18.82
C ILE A 807 -11.86 30.53 -17.89
N SER A 808 -13.00 31.21 -17.88
CA SER A 808 -14.21 30.70 -17.23
C SER A 808 -14.83 29.55 -18.03
N PHE A 809 -15.63 28.68 -17.40
CA PHE A 809 -16.32 27.62 -18.13
C PHE A 809 -17.27 28.17 -19.22
N ALA A 810 -17.83 29.38 -19.01
CA ALA A 810 -18.63 30.11 -19.99
C ALA A 810 -17.87 30.50 -21.28
N GLU A 811 -16.54 30.41 -21.30
CA GLU A 811 -15.70 30.74 -22.44
C GLU A 811 -15.17 29.48 -23.18
N VAL A 812 -15.55 28.29 -22.71
CA VAL A 812 -15.18 27.00 -23.32
C VAL A 812 -16.06 26.74 -24.55
N ASP A 813 -15.50 26.14 -25.60
CA ASP A 813 -16.29 25.77 -26.78
C ASP A 813 -17.30 24.64 -26.46
N LEU A 814 -18.52 24.76 -26.98
CA LEU A 814 -19.62 23.83 -26.69
C LEU A 814 -19.28 22.33 -26.86
N PRO A 815 -18.46 21.89 -27.86
CA PRO A 815 -18.03 20.51 -27.95
C PRO A 815 -17.17 20.05 -26.77
N ARG A 816 -16.16 20.84 -26.35
CA ARG A 816 -15.32 20.52 -25.18
C ARG A 816 -16.08 20.63 -23.86
N ALA A 817 -16.98 21.62 -23.74
CA ALA A 817 -17.88 21.74 -22.60
C ALA A 817 -18.84 20.54 -22.50
N THR A 818 -19.41 20.08 -23.62
CA THR A 818 -20.29 18.89 -23.66
C THR A 818 -19.52 17.62 -23.30
N ALA A 819 -18.30 17.44 -23.83
CA ALA A 819 -17.49 16.26 -23.57
C ALA A 819 -17.10 16.11 -22.08
N TYR A 820 -16.84 17.23 -21.40
CA TYR A 820 -16.55 17.28 -19.96
C TYR A 820 -17.84 17.12 -19.13
N ALA A 821 -18.81 18.02 -19.25
CA ALA A 821 -19.99 18.06 -18.37
C ALA A 821 -20.83 16.76 -18.42
N ALA A 822 -20.95 16.14 -19.60
CA ALA A 822 -21.67 14.88 -19.75
C ALA A 822 -20.83 13.65 -19.33
N GLU A 823 -19.51 13.77 -19.23
CA GLU A 823 -18.66 12.74 -18.61
C GLU A 823 -18.90 12.69 -17.10
N ASP A 824 -18.94 13.83 -16.43
CA ASP A 824 -19.15 13.93 -14.98
C ASP A 824 -20.50 13.33 -14.57
N ALA A 825 -21.58 13.59 -15.32
CA ALA A 825 -22.88 12.95 -15.11
C ALA A 825 -22.87 11.43 -15.41
N ASP A 826 -22.19 10.97 -16.47
CA ASP A 826 -22.10 9.55 -16.81
C ASP A 826 -21.35 8.77 -15.72
N ILE A 827 -20.16 9.25 -15.34
CA ILE A 827 -19.33 8.66 -14.29
C ILE A 827 -20.08 8.63 -12.96
N THR A 828 -20.77 9.72 -12.61
CA THR A 828 -21.62 9.80 -11.42
C THR A 828 -22.73 8.73 -11.44
N TYR A 829 -23.43 8.54 -12.57
CA TYR A 829 -24.43 7.47 -12.71
C TYR A 829 -23.81 6.08 -12.52
N ARG A 830 -22.61 5.84 -13.09
CA ARG A 830 -21.89 4.55 -12.99
C ARG A 830 -21.41 4.26 -11.57
N LEU A 831 -20.83 5.25 -10.89
CA LEU A 831 -20.38 5.16 -9.50
C LEU A 831 -21.57 4.92 -8.54
N TRP A 832 -22.72 5.53 -8.77
CA TRP A 832 -23.94 5.25 -8.00
C TRP A 832 -24.43 3.81 -8.18
N HIS A 833 -24.44 3.32 -9.42
CA HIS A 833 -24.87 1.96 -9.73
C HIS A 833 -24.03 0.90 -9.00
N LEU A 834 -22.73 1.19 -8.80
CA LEU A 834 -21.77 0.43 -8.01
C LEU A 834 -21.97 0.58 -6.49
N PHE A 835 -22.05 1.81 -5.97
CA PHE A 835 -22.02 2.07 -4.53
C PHE A 835 -23.36 1.78 -3.83
N LYS A 836 -24.52 1.99 -4.48
CA LYS A 836 -25.82 1.81 -3.82
C LYS A 836 -26.04 0.37 -3.32
N PRO A 837 -25.67 -0.70 -4.06
CA PRO A 837 -25.73 -2.07 -3.52
C PRO A 837 -24.63 -2.40 -2.51
N ARG A 838 -23.43 -1.83 -2.64
CA ARG A 838 -22.37 -1.96 -1.61
C ARG A 838 -22.86 -1.46 -0.25
N LEU A 839 -23.57 -0.34 -0.19
CA LEU A 839 -24.15 0.16 1.07
C LEU A 839 -25.11 -0.83 1.74
N VAL A 840 -25.81 -1.67 0.95
CA VAL A 840 -26.68 -2.72 1.48
C VAL A 840 -25.88 -3.96 1.89
N ALA A 841 -24.92 -4.39 1.06
CA ALA A 841 -24.06 -5.55 1.33
C ALA A 841 -23.16 -5.36 2.57
N ASP A 842 -22.58 -4.16 2.71
CA ASP A 842 -21.65 -3.81 3.78
C ASP A 842 -22.37 -3.43 5.10
N GLY A 843 -23.72 -3.36 5.10
CA GLY A 843 -24.57 -2.99 6.23
C GLY A 843 -24.73 -1.48 6.50
N LEU A 844 -24.13 -0.64 5.65
CA LEU A 844 -23.92 0.79 5.90
C LEU A 844 -25.03 1.72 5.39
N MET A 845 -26.07 1.19 4.75
CA MET A 845 -27.22 1.94 4.21
C MET A 845 -27.86 2.89 5.25
N THR A 846 -27.94 2.48 6.52
CA THR A 846 -28.46 3.33 7.61
C THR A 846 -27.59 4.55 7.89
N VAL A 847 -26.26 4.41 7.81
CA VAL A 847 -25.29 5.52 7.96
C VAL A 847 -25.52 6.55 6.86
N TYR A 848 -25.62 6.07 5.61
CA TYR A 848 -25.85 6.93 4.45
C TYR A 848 -27.19 7.66 4.51
N GLU A 849 -28.31 6.93 4.61
CA GLU A 849 -29.67 7.46 4.53
C GLU A 849 -30.07 8.32 5.75
N ARG A 850 -29.43 8.15 6.91
CA ARG A 850 -29.81 8.85 8.16
C ARG A 850 -28.80 9.87 8.66
N LEU A 851 -27.55 9.87 8.18
CA LEU A 851 -26.51 10.82 8.63
C LEU A 851 -25.94 11.69 7.49
N GLU A 852 -25.60 11.11 6.34
CA GLU A 852 -24.97 11.85 5.24
C GLU A 852 -26.00 12.49 4.31
N ARG A 853 -26.84 11.67 3.66
CA ARG A 853 -27.79 12.10 2.63
C ARG A 853 -28.66 13.30 3.05
N PRO A 854 -29.36 13.30 4.21
CA PRO A 854 -30.17 14.45 4.63
C PRO A 854 -29.35 15.69 5.05
N LEU A 855 -28.06 15.54 5.37
CA LEU A 855 -27.25 16.67 5.85
C LEU A 855 -26.81 17.61 4.72
N ALA A 856 -26.64 17.11 3.49
CA ALA A 856 -26.23 17.94 2.35
C ALA A 856 -27.14 19.16 2.13
N ALA A 857 -28.47 18.97 2.15
CA ALA A 857 -29.42 20.06 2.02
C ALA A 857 -29.47 21.02 3.22
N VAL A 858 -29.19 20.54 4.44
CA VAL A 858 -29.08 21.40 5.64
C VAL A 858 -27.83 22.28 5.55
N LEU A 859 -26.70 21.71 5.15
CA LEU A 859 -25.47 22.47 4.93
C LEU A 859 -25.62 23.46 3.78
N ALA A 860 -26.24 23.08 2.66
CA ALA A 860 -26.57 24.03 1.60
C ALA A 860 -27.37 25.24 2.12
N ARG A 861 -28.38 25.04 2.98
CA ARG A 861 -29.11 26.15 3.61
C ARG A 861 -28.28 26.97 4.60
N MET A 862 -27.42 26.34 5.40
CA MET A 862 -26.50 27.07 6.30
C MET A 862 -25.50 27.95 5.53
N GLU A 863 -24.98 27.43 4.42
CA GLU A 863 -24.05 28.14 3.54
C GLU A 863 -24.76 29.26 2.77
N GLU A 864 -26.00 29.04 2.30
CA GLU A 864 -26.88 30.06 1.73
C GLU A 864 -27.19 31.19 2.74
N HIS A 865 -27.46 30.86 4.01
CA HIS A 865 -27.66 31.85 5.06
C HIS A 865 -26.39 32.67 5.36
N GLY A 866 -25.23 32.00 5.51
CA GLY A 866 -23.98 32.63 5.96
C GLY A 866 -24.10 33.33 7.34
N ILE A 867 -23.12 34.16 7.71
CA ILE A 867 -23.13 34.93 8.97
C ILE A 867 -22.77 36.41 8.76
N SER A 868 -23.41 37.31 9.51
CA SER A 868 -23.14 38.75 9.48
C SER A 868 -21.85 39.11 10.24
N VAL A 869 -21.02 39.99 9.66
CA VAL A 869 -19.69 40.35 10.20
C VAL A 869 -19.43 41.85 10.15
N ASP A 870 -19.07 42.44 11.30
CA ASP A 870 -18.76 43.86 11.44
C ASP A 870 -17.34 44.20 10.92
N ARG A 871 -17.30 44.89 9.79
CA ARG A 871 -16.06 45.37 9.14
C ARG A 871 -15.30 46.40 9.98
N GLN A 872 -15.96 47.20 10.81
CA GLN A 872 -15.34 48.21 11.66
C GLN A 872 -14.64 47.58 12.88
N ILE A 873 -15.26 46.57 13.50
CA ILE A 873 -14.64 45.81 14.60
C ILE A 873 -13.36 45.12 14.09
N LEU A 874 -13.43 44.44 12.95
CA LEU A 874 -12.25 43.81 12.34
C LEU A 874 -11.18 44.81 11.94
N SER A 875 -11.55 45.96 11.34
CA SER A 875 -10.59 47.00 10.96
C SER A 875 -9.86 47.59 12.16
N ARG A 876 -10.56 47.85 13.28
CA ARG A 876 -9.95 48.30 14.53
C ARG A 876 -8.99 47.24 15.09
N LEU A 877 -9.44 45.98 15.12
CA LEU A 877 -8.63 44.88 15.66
C LEU A 877 -7.39 44.59 14.82
N SER A 878 -7.46 44.73 13.50
CA SER A 878 -6.29 44.68 12.61
C SER A 878 -5.24 45.74 12.99
N GLY A 879 -5.67 46.95 13.34
CA GLY A 879 -4.82 48.02 13.86
C GLY A 879 -4.19 47.69 15.23
N GLU A 880 -4.98 47.20 16.19
CA GLU A 880 -4.48 46.77 17.50
C GLU A 880 -3.44 45.64 17.39
N LEU A 881 -3.72 44.62 16.56
CA LEU A 881 -2.81 43.50 16.34
C LEU A 881 -1.53 43.93 15.59
N ALA A 882 -1.63 44.88 14.65
CA ALA A 882 -0.46 45.44 13.97
C ALA A 882 0.48 46.16 14.94
N GLN A 883 -0.07 47.01 15.81
CA GLN A 883 0.71 47.76 16.80
C GLN A 883 1.41 46.82 17.81
N ARG A 884 0.70 45.78 18.27
CA ARG A 884 1.29 44.76 19.16
C ARG A 884 2.35 43.91 18.47
N ALA A 885 2.14 43.51 17.21
CA ALA A 885 3.14 42.78 16.44
C ALA A 885 4.41 43.62 16.23
N ALA A 886 4.28 44.92 15.92
CA ALA A 886 5.42 45.82 15.78
C ALA A 886 6.18 45.99 17.11
N ALA A 887 5.48 46.15 18.24
CA ALA A 887 6.11 46.24 19.56
C ALA A 887 6.88 44.96 19.93
N LEU A 888 6.27 43.78 19.69
CA LEU A 888 6.95 42.48 19.86
C LEU A 888 8.15 42.31 18.91
N GLU A 889 8.10 42.88 17.70
CA GLU A 889 9.22 42.85 16.75
C GLU A 889 10.40 43.72 17.20
N ASP A 890 10.15 44.92 17.71
CA ASP A 890 11.20 45.77 18.30
C ASP A 890 11.76 45.15 19.61
N GLU A 891 10.96 44.46 20.43
CA GLU A 891 11.47 43.65 21.55
C GLU A 891 12.36 42.50 21.07
N ILE A 892 11.95 41.77 20.02
CA ILE A 892 12.70 40.68 19.40
C ILE A 892 14.04 41.17 18.84
N HIS A 893 14.07 42.33 18.18
CA HIS A 893 15.32 42.96 17.68
C HIS A 893 16.22 43.45 18.82
N GLN A 894 15.66 43.89 19.95
CA GLN A 894 16.44 44.26 21.13
C GLN A 894 17.11 43.04 21.78
N ILE A 895 16.36 41.95 22.01
CA ILE A 895 16.88 40.73 22.68
C ILE A 895 17.86 39.97 21.76
N ALA A 896 17.70 40.06 20.43
CA ALA A 896 18.62 39.46 19.46
C ALA A 896 19.85 40.35 19.13
N GLU A 897 19.93 41.56 19.67
CA GLU A 897 20.95 42.60 19.38
C GLU A 897 21.08 43.02 17.89
N GLU A 898 20.21 42.53 16.99
CA GLU A 898 20.22 42.87 15.57
C GLU A 898 18.82 42.86 14.93
N LYS A 899 18.68 43.57 13.79
CA LYS A 899 17.44 43.59 13.01
C LYS A 899 17.43 42.49 11.95
N PHE A 900 16.44 41.60 12.02
CA PHE A 900 16.21 40.51 11.07
C PHE A 900 14.70 40.32 10.81
N ASN A 901 14.33 39.62 9.74
CA ASN A 901 12.94 39.30 9.46
C ASN A 901 12.48 38.13 10.34
N VAL A 902 11.68 38.43 11.37
CA VAL A 902 11.14 37.45 12.34
C VAL A 902 10.28 36.38 11.68
N GLY A 903 9.63 36.72 10.56
CA GLY A 903 8.87 35.80 9.72
C GLY A 903 9.71 34.86 8.85
N SER A 904 11.04 35.02 8.79
CA SER A 904 11.94 34.16 8.01
C SER A 904 12.47 32.99 8.87
N PRO A 905 12.04 31.72 8.63
CA PRO A 905 12.49 30.58 9.44
C PRO A 905 14.00 30.37 9.39
N LYS A 906 14.63 30.70 8.25
CA LYS A 906 16.09 30.63 8.08
C LYS A 906 16.79 31.64 8.99
N GLN A 907 16.48 32.94 8.85
CA GLN A 907 17.16 33.98 9.65
C GLN A 907 16.94 33.72 11.14
N LEU A 908 15.69 33.42 11.53
CA LEU A 908 15.37 33.10 12.91
C LEU A 908 16.15 31.90 13.45
N GLY A 909 16.29 30.83 12.67
CA GLY A 909 17.09 29.67 13.05
C GLY A 909 18.59 29.96 13.15
N ASP A 910 19.10 30.81 12.27
CA ASP A 910 20.50 31.29 12.30
C ASP A 910 20.77 32.18 13.55
N ILE A 911 19.78 32.95 14.03
CA ILE A 911 19.84 33.64 15.34
C ILE A 911 19.88 32.62 16.49
N LEU A 912 18.80 31.82 16.64
CA LEU A 912 18.58 30.98 17.82
C LEU A 912 19.66 29.90 18.01
N PHE A 913 20.02 29.21 16.92
CA PHE A 913 20.92 28.04 16.98
C PHE A 913 22.32 28.33 16.43
N GLY A 914 22.48 29.39 15.62
CA GLY A 914 23.77 29.82 15.08
C GLY A 914 24.49 30.80 16.00
N LYS A 915 23.85 31.92 16.36
CA LYS A 915 24.48 32.98 17.18
C LYS A 915 24.30 32.78 18.68
N MET A 916 23.07 32.51 19.13
CA MET A 916 22.77 32.33 20.56
C MET A 916 23.12 30.92 21.07
N GLY A 917 23.33 29.96 20.17
CA GLY A 917 23.76 28.60 20.52
C GLY A 917 22.76 27.82 21.38
N LEU A 918 21.45 28.11 21.29
CA LEU A 918 20.43 27.46 22.11
C LEU A 918 20.38 25.94 21.84
N PRO A 919 20.06 25.12 22.86
CA PRO A 919 19.95 23.67 22.70
C PRO A 919 18.76 23.27 21.81
N GLY A 920 18.71 22.00 21.39
CA GLY A 920 17.56 21.43 20.65
C GLY A 920 17.50 21.75 19.15
N GLY A 921 18.38 22.60 18.64
CA GLY A 921 18.46 22.93 17.21
C GLY A 921 18.67 21.70 16.32
N SER A 922 17.73 21.43 15.42
CA SER A 922 17.81 20.36 14.42
C SER A 922 17.76 20.94 13.00
N LYS A 923 18.41 20.28 12.03
CA LYS A 923 18.42 20.72 10.62
C LYS A 923 17.48 19.88 9.77
N THR A 924 16.70 20.59 8.96
CA THR A 924 15.81 20.03 7.94
C THR A 924 16.60 19.42 6.78
N LYS A 925 15.93 18.65 5.90
CA LYS A 925 16.56 18.03 4.71
C LYS A 925 17.21 19.04 3.75
N SER A 926 16.83 20.33 3.80
CA SER A 926 17.44 21.43 3.03
C SER A 926 18.59 22.14 3.76
N GLY A 927 19.03 21.63 4.91
CA GLY A 927 20.15 22.17 5.71
C GLY A 927 19.80 23.37 6.59
N GLN A 928 18.58 23.91 6.50
CA GLN A 928 18.09 25.00 7.35
C GLN A 928 17.69 24.48 8.74
N TRP A 929 17.93 25.28 9.78
CA TRP A 929 17.47 24.99 11.14
C TRP A 929 15.93 24.94 11.21
N SER A 930 15.40 24.04 12.04
CA SER A 930 13.97 23.90 12.31
C SER A 930 13.51 24.92 13.35
N THR A 931 12.55 25.78 12.99
CA THR A 931 11.87 26.72 13.90
C THR A 931 10.36 26.45 13.91
N SER A 932 9.96 25.20 14.14
CA SER A 932 8.55 24.82 14.30
C SER A 932 7.94 25.45 15.57
N ALA A 933 6.61 25.43 15.69
CA ALA A 933 5.93 25.93 16.89
C ALA A 933 6.43 25.21 18.16
N GLN A 934 6.42 23.87 18.14
CA GLN A 934 6.92 23.04 19.25
C GLN A 934 8.33 23.42 19.69
N VAL A 935 9.29 23.57 18.76
CA VAL A 935 10.68 23.90 19.11
C VAL A 935 10.79 25.28 19.79
N LEU A 936 9.94 26.24 19.42
CA LEU A 936 9.91 27.55 20.08
C LEU A 936 9.17 27.52 21.43
N GLU A 937 8.13 26.69 21.55
CA GLU A 937 7.40 26.46 22.80
C GLU A 937 8.25 25.71 23.83
N ASP A 938 8.99 24.68 23.41
CA ASP A 938 9.95 23.93 24.24
C ASP A 938 11.05 24.86 24.79
N LEU A 939 11.62 25.73 23.93
CA LEU A 939 12.62 26.72 24.34
C LEU A 939 12.04 27.81 25.26
N ALA A 940 10.80 28.24 25.01
CA ALA A 940 10.10 29.19 25.88
C ALA A 940 9.79 28.58 27.27
N ALA A 941 9.41 27.30 27.32
CA ALA A 941 9.21 26.54 28.55
C ALA A 941 10.52 26.32 29.32
N ALA A 942 11.64 26.17 28.62
CA ALA A 942 12.99 26.17 29.20
C ALA A 942 13.46 27.56 29.71
N GLY A 943 12.61 28.59 29.61
CA GLY A 943 12.87 29.93 30.14
C GLY A 943 13.58 30.90 29.19
N HIS A 944 13.75 30.55 27.91
CA HIS A 944 14.38 31.46 26.94
C HIS A 944 13.39 32.54 26.46
N GLU A 945 13.66 33.81 26.80
CA GLU A 945 12.73 34.92 26.53
C GLU A 945 12.50 35.17 25.04
N LEU A 946 13.56 35.16 24.21
CA LEU A 946 13.42 35.44 22.77
C LEU A 946 12.43 34.47 22.08
N PRO A 947 12.55 33.14 22.20
CA PRO A 947 11.52 32.17 21.77
C PRO A 947 10.11 32.52 22.23
N ARG A 948 9.92 32.92 23.51
CA ARG A 948 8.61 33.29 24.04
C ARG A 948 8.00 34.47 23.28
N ARG A 949 8.77 35.55 23.07
CA ARG A 949 8.34 36.74 22.30
C ARG A 949 8.01 36.38 20.84
N ILE A 950 8.79 35.49 20.21
CA ILE A 950 8.55 35.04 18.84
C ILE A 950 7.24 34.23 18.73
N VAL A 951 6.91 33.39 19.71
CA VAL A 951 5.62 32.67 19.76
C VAL A 951 4.47 33.68 19.82
N ASP A 952 4.55 34.69 20.69
CA ASP A 952 3.53 35.73 20.80
C ASP A 952 3.42 36.57 19.50
N TRP A 953 4.54 36.94 18.88
CA TRP A 953 4.58 37.65 17.59
C TRP A 953 3.93 36.83 16.46
N ARG A 954 4.25 35.53 16.39
CA ARG A 954 3.63 34.59 15.42
C ARG A 954 2.13 34.44 15.66
N GLN A 955 1.68 34.48 16.92
CA GLN A 955 0.26 34.46 17.24
C GLN A 955 -0.43 35.75 16.77
N MET A 956 0.11 36.93 17.08
CA MET A 956 -0.49 38.22 16.67
C MET A 956 -0.55 38.36 15.14
N THR A 957 0.54 38.05 14.44
CA THR A 957 0.62 38.12 12.98
C THR A 957 -0.28 37.10 12.29
N LYS A 958 -0.37 35.87 12.81
CA LYS A 958 -1.34 34.87 12.30
C LYS A 958 -2.78 35.33 12.49
N LEU A 959 -3.16 35.79 13.69
CA LEU A 959 -4.52 36.28 13.95
C LEU A 959 -4.92 37.44 13.03
N LYS A 960 -4.00 38.38 12.81
CA LYS A 960 -4.21 39.53 11.92
C LYS A 960 -4.45 39.08 10.47
N SER A 961 -3.49 38.34 9.92
CA SER A 961 -3.50 37.90 8.50
C SER A 961 -4.58 36.87 8.18
N THR A 962 -4.87 35.94 9.10
CA THR A 962 -5.85 34.86 8.87
C THR A 962 -7.29 35.34 9.05
N TYR A 963 -7.53 36.31 9.95
CA TYR A 963 -8.88 36.73 10.30
C TYR A 963 -9.16 38.21 10.05
N THR A 964 -8.49 39.14 10.73
CA THR A 964 -8.90 40.56 10.64
C THR A 964 -8.69 41.20 9.27
N ASP A 965 -7.67 40.74 8.53
CA ASP A 965 -7.36 41.22 7.19
C ASP A 965 -8.14 40.47 6.10
N ALA A 966 -8.39 39.18 6.31
CA ALA A 966 -8.97 38.29 5.29
C ALA A 966 -10.50 38.22 5.35
N LEU A 967 -11.11 38.11 6.54
CA LEU A 967 -12.58 38.04 6.70
C LEU A 967 -13.34 39.17 5.98
N PRO A 968 -12.88 40.44 5.94
CA PRO A 968 -13.57 41.50 5.20
C PRO A 968 -13.65 41.26 3.68
N GLY A 969 -12.77 40.42 3.13
CA GLY A 969 -12.77 40.01 1.73
C GLY A 969 -13.76 38.88 1.39
N TYR A 970 -14.10 38.01 2.36
CA TYR A 970 -15.11 36.96 2.21
C TYR A 970 -16.55 37.45 2.46
N ILE A 971 -16.76 38.75 2.70
CA ILE A 971 -18.10 39.31 2.85
C ILE A 971 -18.69 39.55 1.45
N HIS A 972 -19.60 38.66 1.06
CA HIS A 972 -20.23 38.60 -0.26
C HIS A 972 -20.92 39.94 -0.63
N PRO A 973 -20.84 40.40 -1.90
CA PRO A 973 -21.25 41.77 -2.25
C PRO A 973 -22.73 42.07 -2.00
N GLU A 974 -23.61 41.12 -2.31
CA GLU A 974 -25.07 41.30 -2.32
C GLU A 974 -25.70 41.01 -0.96
N THR A 975 -25.50 39.79 -0.44
CA THR A 975 -26.04 39.32 0.85
C THR A 975 -25.42 40.02 2.05
N ARG A 976 -24.24 40.66 1.88
CA ARG A 976 -23.46 41.35 2.93
C ARG A 976 -22.97 40.44 4.06
N ARG A 977 -23.04 39.12 3.89
CA ARG A 977 -22.68 38.09 4.88
C ARG A 977 -21.44 37.30 4.43
N VAL A 978 -20.83 36.56 5.35
CA VAL A 978 -19.74 35.61 5.07
C VAL A 978 -20.32 34.22 4.91
N HIS A 979 -20.03 33.57 3.79
CA HIS A 979 -20.52 32.24 3.45
C HIS A 979 -19.31 31.30 3.44
N THR A 980 -19.12 30.50 4.50
CA THR A 980 -18.07 29.48 4.56
C THR A 980 -18.57 28.21 3.85
N SER A 981 -17.69 27.45 3.21
CA SER A 981 -18.05 26.13 2.67
C SER A 981 -17.72 25.02 3.66
N PHE A 982 -18.70 24.18 4.02
CA PHE A 982 -18.51 22.98 4.83
C PHE A 982 -18.25 21.75 3.95
N ALA A 983 -17.16 21.03 4.20
CA ALA A 983 -16.85 19.78 3.53
C ALA A 983 -17.24 18.57 4.39
N MET A 984 -18.09 17.70 3.84
CA MET A 984 -18.68 16.56 4.55
C MET A 984 -17.79 15.32 4.60
N ALA A 985 -17.04 15.06 3.52
CA ALA A 985 -16.21 13.87 3.31
C ALA A 985 -14.70 14.11 3.54
N ALA A 986 -14.34 15.12 4.34
CA ALA A 986 -12.97 15.62 4.48
C ALA A 986 -12.16 15.02 5.65
N THR A 987 -12.82 14.40 6.64
CA THR A 987 -12.15 13.77 7.80
C THR A 987 -12.58 12.30 7.91
N SER A 988 -11.70 11.40 8.36
CA SER A 988 -12.09 9.98 8.54
C SER A 988 -13.03 9.74 9.74
N THR A 989 -13.27 10.74 10.59
CA THR A 989 -14.09 10.63 11.81
C THR A 989 -15.47 11.26 11.69
N GLY A 990 -15.98 11.58 10.49
CA GLY A 990 -17.32 12.18 10.36
C GLY A 990 -17.40 13.67 10.74
N ARG A 991 -16.33 14.30 11.25
CA ARG A 991 -16.32 15.74 11.54
C ARG A 991 -16.33 16.55 10.24
N LEU A 992 -17.19 17.57 10.19
CA LEU A 992 -17.16 18.58 9.13
C LEU A 992 -15.86 19.39 9.23
N SER A 993 -15.33 19.84 8.09
CA SER A 993 -14.34 20.93 8.05
C SER A 993 -14.93 22.14 7.34
N SER A 994 -14.39 23.34 7.60
CA SER A 994 -14.82 24.60 6.96
C SER A 994 -13.68 25.25 6.18
N SER A 995 -13.97 25.88 5.05
CA SER A 995 -13.01 26.62 4.20
C SER A 995 -13.62 27.91 3.65
N GLU A 996 -12.77 28.78 3.09
CA GLU A 996 -13.13 30.02 2.40
C GLU A 996 -14.23 30.89 3.07
N PRO A 997 -14.08 31.30 4.34
CA PRO A 997 -12.94 31.13 5.24
C PRO A 997 -13.10 29.95 6.21
N ASN A 998 -12.00 29.39 6.73
CA ASN A 998 -12.07 28.41 7.81
C ASN A 998 -12.45 29.08 9.15
N LEU A 999 -13.70 28.93 9.58
CA LEU A 999 -14.22 29.50 10.84
C LEU A 999 -13.95 28.61 12.06
N GLN A 1000 -13.71 27.30 11.84
CA GLN A 1000 -13.41 26.35 12.93
C GLN A 1000 -12.07 26.61 13.64
N ASN A 1001 -11.12 27.27 12.99
CA ASN A 1001 -9.80 27.57 13.57
C ASN A 1001 -9.74 28.87 14.40
N ILE A 1002 -10.88 29.57 14.61
CA ILE A 1002 -10.93 30.82 15.40
C ILE A 1002 -10.67 30.50 16.89
N PRO A 1003 -9.59 31.01 17.53
CA PRO A 1003 -9.18 30.51 18.84
C PRO A 1003 -10.10 30.86 20.02
N VAL A 1004 -11.00 29.93 20.36
CA VAL A 1004 -12.01 29.98 21.44
C VAL A 1004 -11.51 30.57 22.77
N ARG A 1005 -10.29 30.24 23.20
CA ARG A 1005 -9.81 30.46 24.59
C ARG A 1005 -8.83 31.62 24.76
N THR A 1006 -8.55 32.40 23.71
CA THR A 1006 -7.59 33.52 23.78
C THR A 1006 -8.32 34.85 23.74
N LEU A 1007 -7.82 35.87 24.46
CA LEU A 1007 -8.47 37.20 24.50
C LEU A 1007 -8.65 37.80 23.09
N GLU A 1008 -7.66 37.66 22.23
CA GLU A 1008 -7.74 38.19 20.86
C GLU A 1008 -8.63 37.33 19.93
N GLY A 1009 -8.72 36.01 20.16
CA GLY A 1009 -9.69 35.15 19.47
C GLY A 1009 -11.14 35.46 19.87
N ARG A 1010 -11.37 35.76 21.15
CA ARG A 1010 -12.65 36.29 21.67
C ARG A 1010 -13.01 37.64 21.04
N LYS A 1011 -12.05 38.57 20.92
CA LYS A 1011 -12.26 39.83 20.18
C LYS A 1011 -12.57 39.63 18.69
N ILE A 1012 -12.11 38.53 18.06
CA ILE A 1012 -12.52 38.20 16.68
C ILE A 1012 -13.98 37.73 16.67
N ARG A 1013 -14.40 36.94 17.66
CA ARG A 1013 -15.80 36.48 17.80
C ARG A 1013 -16.79 37.63 18.01
N THR A 1014 -16.43 38.72 18.69
CA THR A 1014 -17.34 39.90 18.81
C THR A 1014 -17.62 40.61 17.48
N ALA A 1015 -16.85 40.34 16.42
CA ALA A 1015 -17.15 40.84 15.08
C ALA A 1015 -18.24 40.03 14.35
N PHE A 1016 -18.57 38.82 14.81
CA PHE A 1016 -19.67 38.01 14.26
C PHE A 1016 -20.96 38.36 15.00
N ILE A 1017 -21.89 39.00 14.30
CA ILE A 1017 -23.06 39.70 14.87
C ILE A 1017 -24.37 39.15 14.29
N ALA A 1018 -25.48 39.40 14.99
CA ALA A 1018 -26.81 39.24 14.43
C ALA A 1018 -27.21 40.45 13.54
N GLU A 1019 -28.15 40.24 12.62
CA GLU A 1019 -28.84 41.29 11.90
C GLU A 1019 -29.67 42.21 12.83
N PRO A 1020 -29.93 43.48 12.46
CA PRO A 1020 -30.70 44.40 13.29
C PRO A 1020 -32.10 43.89 13.63
N GLY A 1021 -32.34 43.63 14.93
CA GLY A 1021 -33.59 43.06 15.46
C GLY A 1021 -33.50 41.59 15.84
N ASN A 1022 -32.50 40.88 15.33
CA ASN A 1022 -32.21 39.49 15.65
C ASN A 1022 -31.20 39.37 16.82
N VAL A 1023 -31.01 38.14 17.27
CA VAL A 1023 -29.94 37.71 18.18
C VAL A 1023 -29.31 36.41 17.67
N LEU A 1024 -28.03 36.20 17.96
CA LEU A 1024 -27.38 34.92 17.75
C LEU A 1024 -27.67 34.02 18.96
N ILE A 1025 -28.03 32.75 18.70
CA ILE A 1025 -28.08 31.71 19.73
C ILE A 1025 -26.87 30.80 19.53
N SER A 1026 -26.05 30.63 20.56
CA SER A 1026 -25.06 29.54 20.64
C SER A 1026 -25.67 28.39 21.44
N ALA A 1027 -25.44 27.16 21.00
CA ALA A 1027 -25.77 25.93 21.73
C ALA A 1027 -24.58 24.96 21.63
N ASP A 1028 -23.94 24.66 22.77
CA ASP A 1028 -22.74 23.81 22.86
C ASP A 1028 -23.04 22.53 23.66
N TYR A 1029 -22.57 21.38 23.17
CA TYR A 1029 -22.72 20.11 23.91
C TYR A 1029 -21.71 20.02 25.06
N SER A 1030 -22.17 20.11 26.30
CA SER A 1030 -21.29 20.08 27.47
C SER A 1030 -20.65 18.70 27.70
N GLN A 1031 -19.43 18.56 27.16
CA GLN A 1031 -18.51 17.43 27.30
C GLN A 1031 -18.89 16.16 26.52
N ILE A 1032 -19.44 16.30 25.30
CA ILE A 1032 -19.94 15.18 24.48
C ILE A 1032 -18.96 14.01 24.33
N GLU A 1033 -17.68 14.27 24.03
CA GLU A 1033 -16.66 13.21 23.86
C GLU A 1033 -16.52 12.31 25.11
N LEU A 1034 -16.67 12.87 26.32
CA LEU A 1034 -16.61 12.11 27.57
C LEU A 1034 -17.90 11.35 27.88
N ARG A 1035 -19.06 11.90 27.51
CA ARG A 1035 -20.36 11.22 27.62
C ARG A 1035 -20.46 10.03 26.66
N VAL A 1036 -19.89 10.20 25.46
CA VAL A 1036 -19.68 9.12 24.48
C VAL A 1036 -18.72 8.07 25.04
N LEU A 1037 -17.55 8.46 25.56
CA LEU A 1037 -16.60 7.52 26.17
C LEU A 1037 -17.26 6.65 27.26
N ALA A 1038 -17.99 7.26 28.19
CA ALA A 1038 -18.69 6.54 29.27
C ALA A 1038 -19.70 5.51 28.74
N HIS A 1039 -20.30 5.76 27.57
CA HIS A 1039 -21.24 4.86 26.91
C HIS A 1039 -20.53 3.73 26.12
N VAL A 1040 -19.52 4.04 25.31
CA VAL A 1040 -18.84 3.05 24.43
C VAL A 1040 -17.87 2.13 25.17
N ALA A 1041 -17.25 2.62 26.25
CA ALA A 1041 -16.33 1.84 27.08
C ALA A 1041 -17.02 1.20 28.31
N ASP A 1042 -18.34 1.36 28.42
CA ASP A 1042 -19.20 0.92 29.52
C ASP A 1042 -18.61 1.12 30.92
N ILE A 1043 -18.44 2.38 31.32
CA ILE A 1043 -17.72 2.75 32.56
C ILE A 1043 -18.74 3.24 33.61
N PRO A 1044 -19.12 2.42 34.61
CA PRO A 1044 -20.11 2.81 35.61
C PRO A 1044 -19.65 4.01 36.44
N GLN A 1045 -18.35 4.14 36.71
CA GLN A 1045 -17.79 5.23 37.51
C GLN A 1045 -17.97 6.60 36.82
N LEU A 1046 -17.75 6.68 35.50
CA LEU A 1046 -18.00 7.90 34.73
C LEU A 1046 -19.49 8.14 34.52
N THR A 1047 -20.26 7.07 34.31
CA THR A 1047 -21.73 7.16 34.15
C THR A 1047 -22.38 7.72 35.41
N GLN A 1048 -21.99 7.23 36.58
CA GLN A 1048 -22.43 7.72 37.89
C GLN A 1048 -21.95 9.16 38.14
N ALA A 1049 -20.69 9.49 37.85
CA ALA A 1049 -20.17 10.85 38.00
C ALA A 1049 -20.96 11.87 37.15
N PHE A 1050 -21.37 11.52 35.93
CA PHE A 1050 -22.24 12.36 35.11
C PHE A 1050 -23.69 12.46 35.63
N ALA A 1051 -24.23 11.39 36.22
CA ALA A 1051 -25.56 11.39 36.84
C ALA A 1051 -25.60 12.27 38.10
N ASP A 1052 -24.55 12.25 38.91
CA ASP A 1052 -24.38 13.06 40.12
C ASP A 1052 -23.95 14.51 39.82
N GLY A 1053 -23.76 14.87 38.54
CA GLY A 1053 -23.32 16.21 38.11
C GLY A 1053 -21.86 16.55 38.45
N ILE A 1054 -21.05 15.54 38.79
CA ILE A 1054 -19.66 15.69 39.23
C ILE A 1054 -18.75 16.07 38.05
N ASP A 1055 -17.95 17.12 38.25
CA ASP A 1055 -16.95 17.55 37.28
C ASP A 1055 -15.75 16.58 37.29
N ILE A 1056 -15.74 15.66 36.32
CA ILE A 1056 -14.69 14.64 36.16
C ILE A 1056 -13.30 15.27 36.13
N HIS A 1057 -13.11 16.43 35.50
CA HIS A 1057 -11.80 17.09 35.45
C HIS A 1057 -11.36 17.63 36.81
N ALA A 1058 -12.29 18.16 37.62
CA ALA A 1058 -11.99 18.59 38.97
C ALA A 1058 -11.77 17.38 39.91
N MET A 1059 -12.50 16.29 39.73
CA MET A 1059 -12.28 15.04 40.47
C MET A 1059 -10.89 14.45 40.17
N THR A 1060 -10.51 14.34 38.88
CA THR A 1060 -9.15 13.91 38.51
C THR A 1060 -8.08 14.85 39.05
N ALA A 1061 -8.29 16.18 38.95
CA ALA A 1061 -7.37 17.16 39.53
C ALA A 1061 -7.19 16.98 41.04
N SER A 1062 -8.26 16.64 41.75
CA SER A 1062 -8.23 16.43 43.20
C SER A 1062 -7.39 15.22 43.57
N GLU A 1063 -7.62 14.08 42.92
CA GLU A 1063 -6.86 12.84 43.13
C GLU A 1063 -5.40 12.93 42.64
N MET A 1064 -5.10 13.81 41.68
CA MET A 1064 -3.74 13.99 41.13
C MET A 1064 -2.88 15.04 41.83
N PHE A 1065 -3.47 16.15 42.30
CA PHE A 1065 -2.74 17.31 42.82
C PHE A 1065 -3.01 17.59 44.32
N ASP A 1066 -3.81 16.76 44.99
CA ASP A 1066 -4.19 16.92 46.41
C ASP A 1066 -4.86 18.27 46.72
N VAL A 1067 -5.72 18.72 45.80
CA VAL A 1067 -6.49 19.98 45.90
C VAL A 1067 -7.98 19.65 46.03
N PRO A 1068 -8.74 20.24 46.97
CA PRO A 1068 -10.18 20.02 47.06
C PRO A 1068 -10.93 20.34 45.76
N VAL A 1069 -11.97 19.54 45.44
CA VAL A 1069 -12.87 19.79 44.29
C VAL A 1069 -13.61 21.12 44.45
N GLU A 1070 -14.10 21.41 45.66
CA GLU A 1070 -14.72 22.68 46.00
C GLU A 1070 -13.68 23.80 46.08
N GLY A 1071 -13.94 24.93 45.41
CA GLY A 1071 -13.02 26.07 45.37
C GLY A 1071 -11.76 25.87 44.51
N MET A 1072 -11.65 24.77 43.75
CA MET A 1072 -10.47 24.45 42.96
C MET A 1072 -10.04 25.59 42.01
N PRO A 1073 -8.76 26.00 41.99
CA PRO A 1073 -8.26 26.99 41.04
C PRO A 1073 -8.48 26.53 39.59
N SER A 1074 -9.03 27.42 38.76
CA SER A 1074 -9.41 27.12 37.38
C SER A 1074 -8.23 26.64 36.49
N GLU A 1075 -7.00 27.05 36.82
CA GLU A 1075 -5.78 26.58 36.16
C GLU A 1075 -5.41 25.13 36.51
N VAL A 1076 -5.61 24.71 37.77
CA VAL A 1076 -5.37 23.31 38.20
C VAL A 1076 -6.33 22.38 37.46
N ARG A 1077 -7.62 22.76 37.43
CA ARG A 1077 -8.64 22.09 36.61
C ARG A 1077 -8.31 22.10 35.11
N ARG A 1078 -7.72 23.19 34.58
CA ARG A 1078 -7.27 23.29 33.19
C ARG A 1078 -6.16 22.27 32.88
N ARG A 1079 -5.18 22.09 33.77
CA ARG A 1079 -4.13 21.04 33.62
C ARG A 1079 -4.78 19.65 33.62
N ALA A 1080 -5.62 19.33 34.61
CA ALA A 1080 -6.29 18.02 34.65
C ALA A 1080 -7.25 17.75 33.47
N LYS A 1081 -7.85 18.79 32.87
CA LYS A 1081 -8.59 18.64 31.60
C LYS A 1081 -7.66 18.19 30.48
N ALA A 1082 -6.50 18.83 30.32
CA ALA A 1082 -5.51 18.42 29.31
C ALA A 1082 -5.00 16.98 29.53
N ILE A 1083 -4.79 16.59 30.80
CA ILE A 1083 -4.37 15.23 31.18
C ILE A 1083 -5.43 14.20 30.81
N ASN A 1084 -6.68 14.40 31.22
CA ASN A 1084 -7.81 13.50 30.92
C ASN A 1084 -7.88 13.19 29.42
N PHE A 1085 -7.98 14.23 28.58
CA PHE A 1085 -8.05 14.04 27.14
C PHE A 1085 -6.76 13.43 26.55
N GLY A 1086 -5.59 13.76 27.10
CA GLY A 1086 -4.34 13.11 26.71
C GLY A 1086 -4.38 11.59 26.93
N ILE A 1087 -4.75 11.13 28.14
CA ILE A 1087 -4.77 9.70 28.48
C ILE A 1087 -5.83 8.96 27.67
N ILE A 1088 -7.04 9.53 27.55
CA ILE A 1088 -8.14 8.98 26.73
C ILE A 1088 -7.71 8.82 25.26
N TYR A 1089 -6.96 9.79 24.72
CA TYR A 1089 -6.44 9.76 23.35
C TYR A 1089 -5.10 9.05 23.18
N GLY A 1090 -4.74 8.18 24.14
CA GLY A 1090 -3.58 7.30 24.03
C GLY A 1090 -2.24 8.01 24.04
N ILE A 1091 -2.11 9.14 24.75
CA ILE A 1091 -0.80 9.78 24.96
C ILE A 1091 0.15 8.81 25.67
N SER A 1092 1.41 8.79 25.25
CA SER A 1092 2.43 8.03 25.97
C SER A 1092 2.88 8.80 27.23
N ALA A 1093 3.44 8.09 28.22
CA ALA A 1093 4.04 8.74 29.38
C ALA A 1093 5.12 9.78 29.02
N PHE A 1094 5.81 9.62 27.89
CA PHE A 1094 6.73 10.63 27.35
C PHE A 1094 6.01 11.88 26.83
N GLY A 1095 4.91 11.71 26.08
CA GLY A 1095 4.09 12.84 25.63
C GLY A 1095 3.46 13.59 26.81
N LEU A 1096 2.97 12.87 27.82
CA LEU A 1096 2.37 13.47 29.02
C LEU A 1096 3.41 14.20 29.89
N ALA A 1097 4.62 13.62 30.04
CA ALA A 1097 5.73 14.27 30.72
C ALA A 1097 6.07 15.63 30.08
N ASN A 1098 6.26 15.64 28.75
CA ASN A 1098 6.55 16.87 28.00
C ASN A 1098 5.41 17.89 28.11
N GLN A 1099 4.15 17.46 28.03
CA GLN A 1099 2.98 18.35 28.11
C GLN A 1099 2.78 18.97 29.50
N LEU A 1100 3.28 18.32 30.56
CA LEU A 1100 3.13 18.78 31.95
C LEU A 1100 4.37 19.44 32.55
N GLY A 1101 5.55 19.25 31.95
CA GLY A 1101 6.84 19.69 32.49
C GLY A 1101 7.29 18.87 33.70
N ILE A 1102 7.02 17.55 33.70
CA ILE A 1102 7.30 16.63 34.82
C ILE A 1102 8.19 15.47 34.38
N GLU A 1103 8.68 14.70 35.35
CA GLU A 1103 9.49 13.51 35.08
C GLU A 1103 8.69 12.36 34.43
N ARG A 1104 9.38 11.55 33.62
CA ARG A 1104 8.72 10.45 32.89
C ARG A 1104 8.17 9.36 33.81
N SER A 1105 8.79 9.14 34.96
CA SER A 1105 8.27 8.25 36.02
C SER A 1105 6.94 8.76 36.57
N GLU A 1106 6.90 10.02 36.99
CA GLU A 1106 5.70 10.68 37.53
C GLU A 1106 4.52 10.64 36.53
N ALA A 1107 4.79 10.96 35.25
CA ALA A 1107 3.81 10.83 34.17
C ALA A 1107 3.32 9.38 33.96
N SER A 1108 4.17 8.38 34.20
CA SER A 1108 3.79 6.95 34.12
C SER A 1108 2.90 6.55 35.31
N ASP A 1109 3.20 7.02 36.51
CA ASP A 1109 2.42 6.75 37.72
C ASP A 1109 1.04 7.42 37.67
N TYR A 1110 0.92 8.62 37.10
CA TYR A 1110 -0.38 9.26 36.85
C TYR A 1110 -1.24 8.45 35.87
N ILE A 1111 -0.67 7.95 34.76
CA ILE A 1111 -1.38 7.09 33.80
C ILE A 1111 -1.83 5.78 34.49
N LYS A 1112 -0.96 5.19 35.32
CA LYS A 1112 -1.27 3.97 36.08
C LYS A 1112 -2.44 4.18 37.04
N LYS A 1113 -2.39 5.23 37.88
CA LYS A 1113 -3.49 5.60 38.80
C LYS A 1113 -4.81 5.83 38.06
N TYR A 1114 -4.76 6.47 36.90
CA TYR A 1114 -5.95 6.75 36.09
C TYR A 1114 -6.64 5.47 35.60
N PHE A 1115 -5.89 4.49 35.11
CA PHE A 1115 -6.45 3.19 34.73
C PHE A 1115 -6.84 2.31 35.94
N GLU A 1116 -6.19 2.47 37.09
CA GLU A 1116 -6.64 1.83 38.35
C GLU A 1116 -7.99 2.40 38.84
N ARG A 1117 -8.28 3.68 38.54
CA ARG A 1117 -9.55 4.35 38.84
C ARG A 1117 -10.65 4.04 37.82
N PHE A 1118 -10.28 3.92 36.54
CA PHE A 1118 -11.20 3.74 35.40
C PHE A 1118 -10.75 2.56 34.50
N PRO A 1119 -10.83 1.30 34.96
CA PRO A 1119 -10.29 0.15 34.24
C PRO A 1119 -10.88 -0.01 32.83
N GLY A 1120 -12.20 0.18 32.67
CA GLY A 1120 -12.89 0.06 31.38
C GLY A 1120 -12.37 0.98 30.27
N ILE A 1121 -11.70 2.11 30.59
CA ILE A 1121 -11.01 2.92 29.56
C ILE A 1121 -9.90 2.10 28.90
N ARG A 1122 -9.12 1.35 29.69
CA ARG A 1122 -8.05 0.52 29.17
C ARG A 1122 -8.60 -0.65 28.35
N ASP A 1123 -9.64 -1.31 28.86
CA ASP A 1123 -10.26 -2.45 28.19
C ASP A 1123 -10.83 -2.03 26.83
N TYR A 1124 -11.51 -0.87 26.77
CA TYR A 1124 -11.90 -0.23 25.51
C TYR A 1124 -10.71 0.09 24.60
N MET A 1125 -9.64 0.69 25.12
CA MET A 1125 -8.46 1.04 24.32
C MET A 1125 -7.78 -0.19 23.71
N ASP A 1126 -7.72 -1.31 24.43
CA ASP A 1126 -7.13 -2.55 23.94
C ASP A 1126 -8.10 -3.31 22.99
N ALA A 1127 -9.41 -3.27 23.23
CA ALA A 1127 -10.43 -3.79 22.32
C ALA A 1127 -10.49 -3.03 20.98
N ALA A 1128 -10.47 -1.69 21.00
CA ALA A 1128 -10.46 -0.87 19.77
C ALA A 1128 -9.22 -1.13 18.89
N LYS A 1129 -8.05 -1.38 19.51
CA LYS A 1129 -6.84 -1.82 18.78
C LYS A 1129 -7.03 -3.23 18.19
N ALA A 1130 -7.70 -4.14 18.90
CA ALA A 1130 -7.97 -5.48 18.41
C ALA A 1130 -8.89 -5.44 17.18
N GLN A 1131 -10.06 -4.81 17.29
CA GLN A 1131 -11.01 -4.62 16.19
C GLN A 1131 -10.35 -3.97 14.97
N ALA A 1132 -9.57 -2.90 15.18
CA ALA A 1132 -8.85 -2.22 14.10
C ALA A 1132 -7.83 -3.13 13.40
N ARG A 1133 -7.07 -3.93 14.16
CA ARG A 1133 -6.09 -4.88 13.61
C ARG A 1133 -6.76 -6.04 12.89
N GLU A 1134 -7.90 -6.52 13.39
CA GLU A 1134 -8.66 -7.63 12.84
C GLU A 1134 -9.35 -7.23 11.53
N THR A 1135 -10.26 -6.25 11.59
CA THR A 1135 -11.14 -5.85 10.47
C THR A 1135 -10.53 -4.80 9.54
N GLY A 1136 -9.49 -4.09 9.97
CA GLY A 1136 -8.93 -2.93 9.26
C GLY A 1136 -9.67 -1.60 9.50
N TYR A 1137 -10.71 -1.59 10.34
CA TYR A 1137 -11.49 -0.38 10.67
C TYR A 1137 -12.02 -0.41 12.12
N VAL A 1138 -12.65 0.68 12.53
CA VAL A 1138 -13.45 0.78 13.78
C VAL A 1138 -14.79 1.46 13.46
N GLU A 1139 -15.80 1.26 14.31
CA GLU A 1139 -17.16 1.77 14.08
C GLU A 1139 -17.62 2.78 15.16
N THR A 1140 -18.47 3.74 14.78
CA THR A 1140 -19.19 4.62 15.72
C THR A 1140 -20.45 3.94 16.26
N ILE A 1141 -21.10 4.54 17.28
CA ILE A 1141 -22.36 4.02 17.85
C ILE A 1141 -23.55 3.95 16.87
N PHE A 1142 -23.40 4.49 15.64
CA PHE A 1142 -24.38 4.37 14.57
C PHE A 1142 -23.87 3.57 13.36
N GLY A 1143 -22.72 2.90 13.47
CA GLY A 1143 -22.16 2.02 12.43
C GLY A 1143 -21.31 2.70 11.36
N ARG A 1144 -20.92 3.98 11.51
CA ARG A 1144 -19.96 4.60 10.58
C ARG A 1144 -18.59 3.94 10.75
N ARG A 1145 -18.00 3.45 9.66
CA ARG A 1145 -16.63 2.93 9.65
C ARG A 1145 -15.58 4.02 9.48
N ALA A 1146 -14.44 3.86 10.14
CA ALA A 1146 -13.22 4.61 9.91
C ALA A 1146 -12.06 3.62 9.68
N HIS A 1147 -11.50 3.61 8.47
CA HIS A 1147 -10.51 2.61 8.05
C HIS A 1147 -9.07 3.05 8.34
N TYR A 1148 -8.25 2.08 8.72
CA TYR A 1148 -6.84 2.25 9.05
C TYR A 1148 -5.98 1.20 8.33
N PRO A 1149 -5.78 1.30 7.00
CA PRO A 1149 -5.05 0.29 6.23
C PRO A 1149 -3.60 0.06 6.74
N GLU A 1150 -2.99 1.06 7.37
CA GLU A 1150 -1.65 0.96 7.96
C GLU A 1150 -1.64 0.50 9.44
N ILE A 1151 -2.76 0.04 10.00
CA ILE A 1151 -2.83 -0.49 11.39
C ILE A 1151 -1.91 -1.70 11.62
N ARG A 1152 -1.61 -2.48 10.57
CA ARG A 1152 -0.65 -3.60 10.59
C ARG A 1152 0.77 -3.20 10.12
N SER A 1153 1.04 -1.92 9.88
CA SER A 1153 2.32 -1.44 9.32
C SER A 1153 3.52 -1.87 10.17
N SER A 1154 4.60 -2.32 9.52
CA SER A 1154 5.83 -2.75 10.20
C SER A 1154 6.52 -1.60 10.93
N ASN A 1155 6.46 -0.38 10.37
CA ASN A 1155 7.01 0.83 10.94
C ASN A 1155 6.31 1.17 12.29
N PRO A 1156 7.02 1.15 13.44
CA PRO A 1156 6.41 1.39 14.74
C PRO A 1156 5.77 2.77 14.89
N GLN A 1157 6.26 3.80 14.21
CA GLN A 1157 5.72 5.17 14.31
C GLN A 1157 4.38 5.29 13.58
N VAL A 1158 4.27 4.68 12.40
CA VAL A 1158 3.04 4.63 11.60
C VAL A 1158 1.98 3.79 12.31
N ARG A 1159 2.36 2.61 12.81
CA ARG A 1159 1.47 1.74 13.59
C ARG A 1159 0.96 2.43 14.85
N ALA A 1160 1.84 3.03 15.65
CA ALA A 1160 1.45 3.78 16.86
C ALA A 1160 0.71 5.10 16.58
N PHE A 1161 0.66 5.57 15.33
CA PHE A 1161 -0.27 6.64 14.91
C PHE A 1161 -1.66 6.06 14.63
N ASN A 1162 -1.75 5.02 13.80
CA ASN A 1162 -3.01 4.36 13.45
C ASN A 1162 -3.71 3.77 14.69
N GLU A 1163 -2.97 3.14 15.61
CA GLU A 1163 -3.53 2.60 16.86
C GLU A 1163 -4.16 3.69 17.75
N ARG A 1164 -3.61 4.91 17.80
CA ARG A 1164 -4.22 6.03 18.53
C ARG A 1164 -5.41 6.61 17.77
N ALA A 1165 -5.34 6.68 16.44
CA ALA A 1165 -6.46 7.15 15.64
C ALA A 1165 -7.69 6.21 15.79
N ALA A 1166 -7.46 4.89 15.79
CA ALA A 1166 -8.49 3.88 16.01
C ALA A 1166 -9.16 3.94 17.39
N ILE A 1167 -8.42 4.29 18.46
CA ILE A 1167 -9.00 4.54 19.80
C ILE A 1167 -9.92 5.77 19.79
N ASN A 1168 -9.54 6.79 19.01
CA ASN A 1168 -10.19 8.11 19.05
C ASN A 1168 -11.41 8.20 18.13
N ALA A 1169 -11.43 7.47 17.02
CA ALA A 1169 -12.46 7.57 15.98
C ALA A 1169 -13.88 7.17 16.45
N PRO A 1170 -14.09 6.09 17.23
CA PRO A 1170 -15.42 5.79 17.77
C PRO A 1170 -15.95 6.90 18.67
N ILE A 1171 -15.08 7.54 19.46
CA ILE A 1171 -15.44 8.64 20.36
C ILE A 1171 -15.79 9.90 19.56
N GLN A 1172 -14.85 10.38 18.74
CA GLN A 1172 -15.01 11.65 17.99
C GLN A 1172 -16.06 11.54 16.88
N GLY A 1173 -16.18 10.38 16.26
CA GLY A 1173 -17.17 10.10 15.22
C GLY A 1173 -18.58 9.91 15.76
N SER A 1174 -18.76 9.25 16.90
CA SER A 1174 -20.08 9.21 17.54
C SER A 1174 -20.55 10.59 17.99
N ALA A 1175 -19.63 11.45 18.47
CA ALA A 1175 -19.93 12.85 18.75
C ALA A 1175 -20.34 13.63 17.49
N ALA A 1176 -19.58 13.48 16.39
CA ALA A 1176 -19.92 14.08 15.10
C ALA A 1176 -21.28 13.58 14.56
N ASP A 1177 -21.57 12.28 14.65
CA ASP A 1177 -22.82 11.69 14.22
C ASP A 1177 -24.02 12.18 15.06
N ILE A 1178 -23.85 12.38 16.37
CA ILE A 1178 -24.84 13.02 17.24
C ILE A 1178 -25.13 14.46 16.76
N ILE A 1179 -24.10 15.25 16.46
CA ILE A 1179 -24.25 16.62 15.94
C ILE A 1179 -24.99 16.60 14.60
N ARG A 1180 -24.57 15.75 13.65
CA ARG A 1180 -25.23 15.60 12.33
C ARG A 1180 -26.70 15.22 12.46
N ARG A 1181 -27.06 14.34 13.41
CA ARG A 1181 -28.45 13.96 13.72
C ARG A 1181 -29.27 15.07 14.36
N ALA A 1182 -28.64 15.95 15.15
CA ALA A 1182 -29.31 17.15 15.65
C ALA A 1182 -29.61 18.12 14.49
N MET A 1183 -28.61 18.35 13.62
CA MET A 1183 -28.72 19.26 12.48
C MET A 1183 -29.87 18.85 11.54
N THR A 1184 -29.95 17.58 11.15
CA THR A 1184 -30.97 17.06 10.21
C THR A 1184 -32.39 16.96 10.79
N ARG A 1185 -32.57 17.28 12.07
CA ARG A 1185 -33.90 17.31 12.73
C ARG A 1185 -34.35 18.73 13.09
N MET A 1186 -33.41 19.66 13.18
CA MET A 1186 -33.65 20.97 13.78
C MET A 1186 -34.67 21.81 13.02
N GLU A 1187 -34.56 21.85 11.69
CA GLU A 1187 -35.43 22.68 10.84
C GLU A 1187 -36.89 22.22 10.92
N GLN A 1188 -37.15 20.91 10.95
CA GLN A 1188 -38.52 20.39 11.11
C GLN A 1188 -39.07 20.72 12.51
N ALA A 1189 -38.28 20.51 13.56
CA ALA A 1189 -38.72 20.80 14.93
C ALA A 1189 -39.00 22.30 15.17
N LEU A 1190 -38.21 23.19 14.57
CA LEU A 1190 -38.46 24.64 14.57
C LEU A 1190 -39.70 25.01 13.74
N THR A 1191 -39.91 24.35 12.60
CA THR A 1191 -41.10 24.53 11.75
C THR A 1191 -42.38 24.09 12.47
N ASP A 1192 -42.36 22.93 13.13
CA ASP A 1192 -43.48 22.40 13.93
C ASP A 1192 -43.79 23.30 15.13
N ALA A 1193 -42.75 23.84 15.78
CA ALA A 1193 -42.86 24.85 16.83
C ALA A 1193 -43.28 26.25 16.32
N LYS A 1194 -43.29 26.47 15.00
CA LYS A 1194 -43.59 27.73 14.31
C LYS A 1194 -42.64 28.88 14.70
N LEU A 1195 -41.35 28.58 14.74
CA LEU A 1195 -40.28 29.52 15.11
C LEU A 1195 -39.35 29.79 13.92
N ASN A 1196 -39.14 31.06 13.60
CA ASN A 1196 -38.24 31.50 12.53
C ASN A 1196 -36.79 31.62 13.03
N ALA A 1197 -36.20 30.48 13.41
CA ALA A 1197 -34.78 30.39 13.76
C ALA A 1197 -33.99 29.68 12.65
N ARG A 1198 -32.90 30.30 12.19
CA ARG A 1198 -32.06 29.81 11.09
C ARG A 1198 -30.75 29.27 11.65
N MET A 1199 -30.35 28.08 11.24
CA MET A 1199 -29.01 27.56 11.53
C MET A 1199 -27.99 28.23 10.59
N LEU A 1200 -26.88 28.71 11.16
CA LEU A 1200 -25.84 29.44 10.42
C LEU A 1200 -24.53 28.66 10.36
N LEU A 1201 -24.03 28.16 11.49
CA LEU A 1201 -22.69 27.56 11.59
C LEU A 1201 -22.65 26.32 12.49
N GLN A 1202 -21.70 25.44 12.19
CA GLN A 1202 -21.27 24.31 13.01
C GLN A 1202 -19.78 24.49 13.35
N VAL A 1203 -19.42 24.55 14.63
CA VAL A 1203 -18.03 24.80 15.08
C VAL A 1203 -17.67 23.87 16.24
N HIS A 1204 -16.74 22.93 16.03
CA HIS A 1204 -16.40 21.90 17.03
C HIS A 1204 -17.62 21.07 17.46
N ASP A 1205 -18.19 21.32 18.64
CA ASP A 1205 -19.39 20.70 19.18
C ASP A 1205 -20.55 21.73 19.38
N GLU A 1206 -20.37 22.95 18.85
CA GLU A 1206 -21.27 24.12 18.92
C GLU A 1206 -22.13 24.22 17.64
N LEU A 1207 -23.42 24.53 17.80
CA LEU A 1207 -24.33 24.97 16.73
C LEU A 1207 -24.76 26.42 16.98
N ILE A 1208 -24.72 27.24 15.92
CA ILE A 1208 -25.02 28.67 15.98
C ILE A 1208 -26.24 28.97 15.11
N PHE A 1209 -27.20 29.70 15.69
CA PHE A 1209 -28.44 30.09 15.06
C PHE A 1209 -28.64 31.61 15.09
N GLU A 1210 -29.55 32.11 14.26
CA GLU A 1210 -30.03 33.48 14.27
C GLU A 1210 -31.56 33.50 14.21
N THR A 1211 -32.19 34.33 15.05
CA THR A 1211 -33.65 34.46 15.14
C THR A 1211 -34.05 35.82 15.72
N SER A 1212 -35.34 36.17 15.65
CA SER A 1212 -35.85 37.42 16.23
C SER A 1212 -35.70 37.42 17.76
N LYS A 1213 -35.51 38.61 18.35
CA LYS A 1213 -35.35 38.74 19.79
C LYS A 1213 -36.57 38.23 20.58
N GLU A 1214 -37.77 38.31 19.99
CA GLU A 1214 -39.03 37.84 20.55
C GLU A 1214 -39.25 36.31 20.45
N GLU A 1215 -38.47 35.61 19.61
CA GLU A 1215 -38.52 34.16 19.45
C GLU A 1215 -37.39 33.43 20.19
N ALA A 1216 -36.26 34.09 20.48
CA ALA A 1216 -35.08 33.45 21.05
C ALA A 1216 -35.34 32.65 22.35
N GLU A 1217 -36.13 33.19 23.28
CA GLU A 1217 -36.52 32.49 24.53
C GLU A 1217 -37.37 31.22 24.28
N LYS A 1218 -38.05 31.12 23.13
CA LYS A 1218 -38.85 29.96 22.72
C LYS A 1218 -38.04 28.99 21.87
N ALA A 1219 -37.07 29.49 21.10
CA ALA A 1219 -36.17 28.69 20.27
C ALA A 1219 -35.16 27.89 21.10
N MET A 1220 -34.56 28.50 22.14
CA MET A 1220 -33.55 27.81 22.97
C MET A 1220 -34.04 26.46 23.55
N PRO A 1221 -35.23 26.33 24.17
CA PRO A 1221 -35.73 25.04 24.64
C PRO A 1221 -35.92 23.99 23.54
N VAL A 1222 -36.35 24.40 22.33
CA VAL A 1222 -36.51 23.48 21.18
C VAL A 1222 -35.14 23.01 20.69
N ILE A 1223 -34.19 23.92 20.52
CA ILE A 1223 -32.82 23.64 20.09
C ILE A 1223 -32.12 22.66 21.07
N VAL A 1224 -32.17 22.97 22.37
CA VAL A 1224 -31.63 22.10 23.44
C VAL A 1224 -32.28 20.72 23.38
N SER A 1225 -33.62 20.64 23.32
CA SER A 1225 -34.34 19.36 23.31
C SER A 1225 -33.99 18.49 22.09
N VAL A 1226 -33.89 19.08 20.89
CA VAL A 1226 -33.51 18.34 19.66
C VAL A 1226 -32.08 17.82 19.74
N MET A 1227 -31.15 18.61 20.26
CA MET A 1227 -29.75 18.21 20.42
C MET A 1227 -29.58 17.14 21.49
N GLU A 1228 -30.11 17.33 22.70
CA GLU A 1228 -30.01 16.34 23.79
C GLU A 1228 -30.64 14.99 23.43
N ASN A 1229 -31.67 14.98 22.57
CA ASN A 1229 -32.34 13.77 22.09
C ASN A 1229 -31.87 13.29 20.70
N ALA A 1230 -30.79 13.85 20.13
CA ALA A 1230 -30.35 13.53 18.77
C ALA A 1230 -29.97 12.05 18.57
N ALA A 1231 -29.45 11.38 19.59
CA ALA A 1231 -29.13 9.95 19.56
C ALA A 1231 -30.38 9.05 19.46
N MET A 1232 -31.50 9.45 20.07
CA MET A 1232 -32.76 8.70 20.05
C MET A 1232 -33.39 8.64 18.65
N PRO A 1233 -34.27 7.68 18.34
CA PRO A 1233 -34.51 6.43 19.08
C PRO A 1233 -33.46 5.35 18.77
N ALA A 1234 -32.45 5.65 17.94
CA ALA A 1234 -31.49 4.64 17.46
C ALA A 1234 -30.50 4.18 18.54
N VAL A 1235 -30.05 5.11 19.39
CA VAL A 1235 -29.19 4.81 20.55
C VAL A 1235 -29.73 5.56 21.76
N SER A 1236 -30.06 4.82 22.82
CA SER A 1236 -30.30 5.40 24.15
C SER A 1236 -28.95 5.50 24.87
N MET A 1237 -28.42 6.71 24.96
CA MET A 1237 -27.13 6.96 25.63
C MET A 1237 -27.22 6.58 27.12
N LYS A 1238 -26.21 5.88 27.63
CA LYS A 1238 -26.11 5.50 29.07
C LYS A 1238 -25.94 6.73 29.98
N VAL A 1239 -25.30 7.77 29.44
CA VAL A 1239 -25.19 9.09 30.05
C VAL A 1239 -26.06 10.05 29.23
N PRO A 1240 -26.98 10.82 29.83
CA PRO A 1240 -27.75 11.81 29.08
C PRO A 1240 -26.79 12.83 28.44
N LEU A 1241 -27.06 13.20 27.18
CA LEU A 1241 -26.42 14.35 26.58
C LEU A 1241 -26.89 15.61 27.31
N LYS A 1242 -26.03 16.65 27.34
CA LYS A 1242 -26.38 17.96 27.88
C LYS A 1242 -25.98 19.03 26.88
N VAL A 1243 -26.82 20.05 26.73
CA VAL A 1243 -26.53 21.25 25.94
C VAL A 1243 -26.69 22.49 26.81
N ASP A 1244 -25.75 23.41 26.71
CA ASP A 1244 -25.85 24.75 27.28
C ASP A 1244 -26.08 25.73 26.13
N ALA A 1245 -27.19 26.49 26.19
CA ALA A 1245 -27.60 27.41 25.14
C ALA A 1245 -27.88 28.83 25.67
N ARG A 1246 -27.53 29.85 24.89
CA ARG A 1246 -27.66 31.28 25.23
C ARG A 1246 -27.88 32.13 23.99
N ALA A 1247 -28.55 33.27 24.16
CA ALA A 1247 -28.81 34.25 23.10
C ALA A 1247 -28.15 35.61 23.38
N ALA A 1248 -27.47 36.20 22.40
CA ALA A 1248 -26.80 37.50 22.52
C ALA A 1248 -26.67 38.26 21.19
N GLY A 1249 -26.11 39.48 21.22
CA GLY A 1249 -25.95 40.31 20.00
C GLY A 1249 -24.77 39.91 19.12
N ASN A 1250 -23.77 39.22 19.68
CA ASN A 1250 -22.59 38.71 18.97
C ASN A 1250 -22.15 37.35 19.52
N TRP A 1251 -21.29 36.65 18.78
CA TRP A 1251 -20.89 35.27 19.10
C TRP A 1251 -20.11 35.14 20.42
N ASP A 1252 -19.28 36.12 20.80
CA ASP A 1252 -18.51 36.05 22.05
C ASP A 1252 -19.35 36.28 23.32
N GLU A 1253 -20.52 36.89 23.19
CA GLU A 1253 -21.49 37.05 24.28
C GLU A 1253 -22.47 35.87 24.37
N ALA A 1254 -22.70 35.16 23.25
CA ALA A 1254 -23.53 33.95 23.23
C ALA A 1254 -22.78 32.73 23.77
N HIS A 1255 -21.45 32.73 23.72
CA HIS A 1255 -20.58 31.61 24.11
C HIS A 1255 -20.11 31.68 25.58
#